data_AF-A0A178D5D5-F1
#
_entry.id   AF-A0A178D5D5-F1
#
_cell.length_a   1.000
_cell.length_b   1.000
_cell.length_c   1.000
_cell.angle_alpha   90.00
_cell.angle_beta   90.00
_cell.angle_gamma   90.00
#
_symmetry.space_group_name_H-M   'P 1'
#
loop_
_entity.id
_entity.type
_entity.pdbx_description
1 polymer ?
#
loop_
_entity_poly.entity_id
_entity_poly.type
_entity_poly.pdbx_seq_one_letter_code
_entity_poly.pdbx_strand_id
1 'polypeptide(L)'
;MAAPASGEAPPDGTGVIQLDPWLEPFRGDLKYRFAKAQEWIKKINQTEGGLEKFSRGYEKFGFTFEPDGSIIYREWAPNAEQASLIGEFNNWNRDSHPMKKNEYGVWELRIPAKDGVPGIAHNTKLKISMVIPGGERIERIPAWITRVTQDLSVSPVYDAVLWNPPKEERYVFKNPRPPYPKSVRIYEAHVGISSPELKVATYKEFTKNMLPRIKYLGYNVIQLMAIMEHAYYASFGYQVNSFFAASSRYGTPEDLKELIDTAHGMGITVLLDVVHSHASKNVLDGLNMFDGSDHLYFHEGGKGRHELWDSRLFNYGHHEVMRFLLSNLRFWMEEYQFDGFRFDGVTSMLYVHHGIGTGFSGGYHEYFGSSVDVEAVVYLMLANEMLHDIYPNCITIAEDVSGMPALCLKLSLGGIGFDYRLAMAVPDMYIKLLKEKKDDEWDIGNIAFTLTNRRHGEKTIAYAESHDQALVGDKSLMMWLADAEMYTHMSVLTPLTPTIDRALSLHKMIRLVTHGLGGEGYLNFEGNEFGHPEWLDFPRAGNDNSFWYARRQLNLTEDHLLRYRFLNEFDRTMQWTEEKYGWLHSPQAYISLKNESDKVLVFERAGLLWIFNFHPTNSYTDYRVGVDVPGVYRIVIDTDDTEFGGHGRNAKETRFFTTDMPWNNRKNFTQVYIPTRTALVLALESTL
;
A
#
# COMPACT_ATOMS: atom_id res chain seq x y z
N MET A 1 -1.20 12.75 -26.48
CA MET A 1 -0.77 14.10 -26.93
C MET A 1 0.30 14.60 -25.97
N ALA A 2 1.27 15.37 -26.46
CA ALA A 2 2.33 15.97 -25.65
C ALA A 2 1.72 16.80 -24.49
N ALA A 3 2.46 16.93 -23.38
CA ALA A 3 2.13 17.82 -22.28
C ALA A 3 1.70 19.19 -22.84
N PRO A 4 0.63 19.81 -22.33
CA PRO A 4 0.25 21.15 -22.77
C PRO A 4 1.46 22.07 -22.64
N ALA A 5 1.70 22.88 -23.67
CA ALA A 5 2.66 23.96 -23.62
C ALA A 5 2.41 24.80 -22.37
N SER A 6 3.49 25.18 -21.69
CA SER A 6 3.55 25.98 -20.47
C SER A 6 2.90 27.36 -20.65
N GLY A 7 1.57 27.41 -20.68
CA GLY A 7 0.86 28.55 -20.10
C GLY A 7 1.03 28.42 -18.60
N GLU A 8 1.65 29.40 -17.94
CA GLU A 8 1.79 29.40 -16.48
C GLU A 8 0.41 29.15 -15.86
N ALA A 9 0.27 28.00 -15.19
CA ALA A 9 -0.94 27.70 -14.45
C ALA A 9 -1.19 28.84 -13.45
N PRO A 10 -2.42 29.34 -13.29
CA PRO A 10 -2.72 30.38 -12.33
C PRO A 10 -2.18 29.97 -10.93
N PRO A 11 -1.45 30.85 -10.23
CA PRO A 11 -0.83 30.54 -8.93
C PRO A 11 -1.85 30.53 -7.78
N ASP A 12 -3.09 30.12 -8.06
CA ASP A 12 -4.23 30.13 -7.14
C ASP A 12 -4.84 28.73 -6.94
N GLY A 13 -4.14 27.68 -7.38
CA GLY A 13 -4.57 26.28 -7.23
C GLY A 13 -5.64 25.84 -8.24
N THR A 14 -5.83 26.57 -9.34
CA THR A 14 -6.82 26.21 -10.38
C THR A 14 -6.20 25.65 -11.66
N GLY A 15 -4.90 25.34 -11.65
CA GLY A 15 -4.17 24.74 -12.78
C GLY A 15 -4.77 23.41 -13.25
N VAL A 16 -5.33 22.62 -12.33
CA VAL A 16 -6.00 21.35 -12.65
C VAL A 16 -7.18 21.49 -13.61
N ILE A 17 -7.83 22.66 -13.67
CA ILE A 17 -8.95 22.93 -14.60
C ILE A 17 -8.48 22.89 -16.06
N GLN A 18 -7.20 23.22 -16.32
CA GLN A 18 -6.64 23.12 -17.68
C GLN A 18 -6.53 21.67 -18.15
N LEU A 19 -6.32 20.75 -17.22
CA LEU A 19 -6.26 19.30 -17.49
C LEU A 19 -7.66 18.69 -17.53
N ASP A 20 -8.58 19.20 -16.71
CA ASP A 20 -9.96 18.76 -16.62
C ASP A 20 -10.94 19.94 -16.50
N PRO A 21 -11.51 20.42 -17.61
CA PRO A 21 -12.44 21.54 -17.63
C PRO A 21 -13.75 21.31 -16.86
N TRP A 22 -14.11 20.06 -16.53
CA TRP A 22 -15.31 19.76 -15.74
C TRP A 22 -15.20 20.21 -14.28
N LEU A 23 -14.00 20.59 -13.84
CA LEU A 23 -13.73 21.18 -12.53
C LEU A 23 -14.10 22.67 -12.43
N GLU A 24 -14.40 23.36 -13.54
CA GLU A 24 -14.72 24.79 -13.54
C GLU A 24 -15.81 25.21 -12.53
N PRO A 25 -16.94 24.48 -12.37
CA PRO A 25 -17.96 24.83 -11.38
C PRO A 25 -17.46 24.81 -9.93
N PHE A 26 -16.39 24.08 -9.64
CA PHE A 26 -15.79 23.88 -8.32
C PHE A 26 -14.53 24.73 -8.10
N ARG A 27 -14.29 25.72 -8.97
CA ARG A 27 -13.17 26.66 -8.87
C ARG A 27 -13.04 27.28 -7.48
N GLY A 28 -14.17 27.61 -6.84
CA GLY A 28 -14.19 28.18 -5.49
C GLY A 28 -13.58 27.24 -4.44
N ASP A 29 -13.98 25.96 -4.45
CA ASP A 29 -13.48 24.94 -3.54
C ASP A 29 -11.98 24.67 -3.77
N LEU A 30 -11.55 24.61 -5.03
CA LEU A 30 -10.13 24.44 -5.40
C LEU A 30 -9.26 25.60 -4.89
N LYS A 31 -9.71 26.85 -5.08
CA LYS A 31 -9.01 28.03 -4.54
C LYS A 31 -8.97 28.02 -3.03
N TYR A 32 -10.08 27.65 -2.39
CA TYR A 32 -10.19 27.63 -0.93
C TYR A 32 -9.21 26.63 -0.30
N ARG A 33 -9.18 25.37 -0.77
CA ARG A 33 -8.25 24.36 -0.24
C ARG A 33 -6.79 24.73 -0.49
N PHE A 34 -6.47 25.26 -1.67
CA PHE A 34 -5.13 25.71 -2.00
C PHE A 34 -4.69 26.87 -1.10
N ALA A 35 -5.54 27.87 -0.89
CA ALA A 35 -5.26 28.98 0.01
C ALA A 35 -5.00 28.49 1.44
N LYS A 36 -5.76 27.50 1.93
CA LYS A 36 -5.54 26.90 3.26
C LYS A 36 -4.21 26.17 3.36
N ALA A 37 -3.79 25.44 2.33
CA ALA A 37 -2.46 24.84 2.29
C ALA A 37 -1.35 25.91 2.32
N GLN A 38 -1.48 26.98 1.53
CA GLN A 38 -0.52 28.08 1.52
C GLN A 38 -0.46 28.84 2.85
N GLU A 39 -1.60 29.02 3.54
CA GLU A 39 -1.64 29.59 4.89
C GLU A 39 -0.80 28.75 5.88
N TRP A 40 -0.92 27.43 5.83
CA TRP A 40 -0.11 26.52 6.64
C TRP A 40 1.37 26.56 6.30
N ILE A 41 1.73 26.50 5.01
CA ILE A 41 3.14 26.61 4.56
C ILE A 41 3.74 27.92 5.08
N LYS A 42 3.02 29.04 4.92
CA LYS A 42 3.46 30.35 5.41
C LYS A 42 3.64 30.35 6.93
N LYS A 43 2.68 29.81 7.68
CA LYS A 43 2.75 29.71 9.14
C LYS A 43 3.98 28.91 9.57
N ILE A 44 4.18 27.71 9.02
CA ILE A 44 5.32 26.83 9.31
C ILE A 44 6.65 27.50 8.95
N ASN A 45 6.74 28.17 7.80
CA ASN A 45 7.93 28.94 7.41
C ASN A 45 8.27 30.03 8.43
N GLN A 46 7.26 30.73 8.94
CA GLN A 46 7.44 31.84 9.89
C GLN A 46 7.77 31.37 11.32
N THR A 47 7.14 30.30 11.80
CA THR A 47 7.25 29.88 13.20
C THR A 47 8.25 28.75 13.43
N GLU A 48 8.50 27.91 12.42
CA GLU A 48 9.26 26.65 12.57
C GLU A 48 10.48 26.59 11.63
N GLY A 49 10.60 27.55 10.69
CA GLY A 49 11.71 27.63 9.75
C GLY A 49 11.57 26.68 8.54
N GLY A 50 10.35 26.26 8.22
CA GLY A 50 9.99 25.49 7.02
C GLY A 50 9.62 24.03 7.27
N LEU A 51 8.98 23.41 6.28
CA LEU A 51 8.48 22.02 6.36
C LEU A 51 9.58 21.01 6.69
N GLU A 52 10.80 21.26 6.19
CA GLU A 52 11.99 20.47 6.53
C GLU A 52 12.24 20.50 8.05
N LYS A 53 12.47 21.66 8.66
CA LYS A 53 12.73 21.75 10.10
C LYS A 53 11.55 21.31 10.96
N PHE A 54 10.34 21.58 10.49
CA PHE A 54 9.11 21.26 11.20
C PHE A 54 8.89 19.74 11.35
N SER A 55 9.26 18.98 10.32
CA SER A 55 9.15 17.51 10.30
C SER A 55 10.29 16.79 11.05
N ARG A 56 11.28 17.51 11.59
CA ARG A 56 12.28 16.93 12.53
C ARG A 56 11.76 16.90 13.97
N GLY A 57 10.44 16.75 14.17
CA GLY A 57 9.85 16.70 15.50
C GLY A 57 10.37 15.55 16.36
N TYR A 58 10.69 14.40 15.75
CA TYR A 58 11.26 13.23 16.45
C TYR A 58 12.69 13.46 16.98
N GLU A 59 13.39 14.50 16.51
CA GLU A 59 14.68 14.92 17.07
C GLU A 59 14.51 15.82 18.31
N LYS A 60 13.27 16.18 18.66
CA LYS A 60 12.93 17.05 19.80
C LYS A 60 12.01 16.36 20.80
N PHE A 61 10.96 15.70 20.32
CA PHE A 61 9.95 15.00 21.11
C PHE A 61 10.32 13.53 21.31
N GLY A 62 9.76 12.90 22.35
CA GLY A 62 10.18 11.57 22.77
C GLY A 62 11.56 11.61 23.44
N PHE A 63 12.30 10.52 23.32
CA PHE A 63 13.64 10.38 23.89
C PHE A 63 14.70 10.80 22.89
N THR A 64 15.53 11.77 23.28
CA THR A 64 16.67 12.24 22.50
C THR A 64 17.94 12.10 23.32
N PHE A 65 19.06 11.85 22.66
CA PHE A 65 20.33 11.48 23.29
C PHE A 65 21.39 12.53 22.98
N GLU A 66 21.90 13.19 24.00
CA GLU A 66 22.96 14.19 23.86
C GLU A 66 24.34 13.54 23.72
N PRO A 67 25.34 14.23 23.13
CA PRO A 67 26.70 13.70 22.96
C PRO A 67 27.40 13.34 24.28
N ASP A 68 27.00 13.93 25.41
CA ASP A 68 27.53 13.62 26.74
C ASP A 68 26.89 12.37 27.38
N GLY A 69 25.92 11.75 26.69
CA GLY A 69 25.14 10.59 27.13
C GLY A 69 23.86 10.95 27.89
N SER A 70 23.59 12.24 28.13
CA SER A 70 22.37 12.68 28.80
C SER A 70 21.15 12.43 27.91
N ILE A 71 20.02 12.18 28.56
CA ILE A 71 18.75 11.90 27.89
C ILE A 71 17.81 13.07 28.10
N ILE A 72 17.26 13.62 27.03
CA ILE A 72 16.16 14.58 27.11
C ILE A 72 14.88 13.86 26.69
N TYR A 73 13.87 13.93 27.55
CA TYR A 73 12.52 13.46 27.25
C TYR A 73 11.57 14.66 27.13
N ARG A 74 10.85 14.76 26.02
CA ARG A 74 9.78 15.76 25.81
C ARG A 74 8.47 15.12 25.40
N GLU A 75 7.38 15.61 25.95
CA GLU A 75 6.03 15.12 25.66
C GLU A 75 4.99 16.24 25.63
N TRP A 76 4.07 16.19 24.67
CA TRP A 76 2.98 17.17 24.58
C TRP A 76 1.75 16.65 25.34
N ALA A 77 1.42 17.31 26.46
CA ALA A 77 0.29 16.96 27.32
C ALA A 77 -0.25 18.21 28.05
N PRO A 78 -0.90 19.13 27.31
CA PRO A 78 -1.36 20.40 27.82
C PRO A 78 -2.45 20.28 28.89
N ASN A 79 -3.25 19.21 28.93
CA ASN A 79 -4.26 19.04 29.98
C ASN A 79 -3.66 18.57 31.31
N ALA A 80 -2.50 17.92 31.31
CA ALA A 80 -1.86 17.45 32.54
C ALA A 80 -1.44 18.63 33.45
N GLU A 81 -1.62 18.46 34.76
CA GLU A 81 -1.22 19.40 35.82
C GLU A 81 0.17 19.07 36.40
N GLN A 82 0.52 17.78 36.42
CA GLN A 82 1.84 17.28 36.79
C GLN A 82 2.23 16.14 35.85
N ALA A 83 3.51 16.02 35.54
CA ALA A 83 4.05 14.88 34.81
C ALA A 83 5.40 14.44 35.39
N SER A 84 5.64 13.14 35.40
CA SER A 84 6.90 12.51 35.81
C SER A 84 7.23 11.35 34.89
N LEU A 85 8.52 11.15 34.59
CA LEU A 85 8.98 9.95 33.91
C LEU A 85 9.16 8.81 34.92
N ILE A 86 8.59 7.64 34.66
CA ILE A 86 8.69 6.46 35.51
C ILE A 86 9.20 5.26 34.71
N GLY A 87 9.86 4.32 35.37
CA GLY A 87 10.31 3.09 34.73
C GLY A 87 11.15 2.24 35.67
N GLU A 88 11.70 1.15 35.16
CA GLU A 88 12.53 0.24 35.97
C GLU A 88 13.75 0.97 36.55
N PHE A 89 14.31 1.94 35.81
CA PHE A 89 15.46 2.76 36.23
C PHE A 89 15.25 3.53 37.54
N ASN A 90 14.00 3.82 37.90
CA ASN A 90 13.65 4.53 39.13
C ASN A 90 12.68 3.75 40.03
N ASN A 91 12.58 2.43 39.84
CA ASN A 91 11.64 1.55 40.54
C ASN A 91 10.17 2.02 40.42
N TRP A 92 9.80 2.56 39.27
CA TRP A 92 8.47 3.10 38.98
C TRP A 92 8.05 4.24 39.95
N ASN A 93 9.02 4.98 40.50
CA ASN A 93 8.76 6.05 41.46
C ASN A 93 8.25 7.33 40.76
N ARG A 94 6.98 7.65 41.04
CA ARG A 94 6.22 8.78 40.47
C ARG A 94 6.69 10.17 40.87
N ASP A 95 7.52 10.29 41.90
CA ASP A 95 7.97 11.57 42.47
C ASP A 95 9.44 11.86 42.17
N SER A 96 10.17 10.87 41.67
CA SER A 96 11.63 10.94 41.55
C SER A 96 12.13 11.76 40.34
N HIS A 97 11.34 11.83 39.26
CA HIS A 97 11.73 12.43 37.98
C HIS A 97 10.63 13.34 37.42
N PRO A 98 10.27 14.43 38.14
CA PRO A 98 9.24 15.36 37.70
C PRO A 98 9.70 16.16 36.47
N MET A 99 8.78 16.37 35.54
CA MET A 99 8.99 17.13 34.32
C MET A 99 8.56 18.60 34.51
N LYS A 100 9.05 19.49 33.65
CA LYS A 100 8.67 20.91 33.62
C LYS A 100 7.83 21.22 32.39
N LYS A 101 6.66 21.82 32.58
CA LYS A 101 5.75 22.25 31.51
C LYS A 101 6.12 23.65 31.01
N ASN A 102 6.18 23.83 29.69
CA ASN A 102 6.32 25.15 29.07
C ASN A 102 4.95 25.80 28.76
N GLU A 103 4.96 27.00 28.18
CA GLU A 103 3.74 27.76 27.84
C GLU A 103 2.84 27.10 26.79
N TYR A 104 3.38 26.17 25.99
CA TYR A 104 2.66 25.42 24.96
C TYR A 104 2.15 24.06 25.44
N GLY A 105 2.34 23.74 26.74
CA GLY A 105 1.93 22.46 27.31
C GLY A 105 2.86 21.28 26.97
N VAL A 106 4.09 21.57 26.55
CA VAL A 106 5.14 20.55 26.38
C VAL A 106 5.88 20.38 27.70
N TRP A 107 5.95 19.15 28.16
CA TRP A 107 6.69 18.73 29.33
C TRP A 107 8.10 18.31 28.94
N GLU A 108 9.12 18.72 29.70
CA GLU A 108 10.52 18.36 29.48
C GLU A 108 11.19 17.88 30.77
N LEU A 109 12.07 16.87 30.63
CA LEU A 109 13.02 16.47 31.64
C LEU A 109 14.37 16.15 30.97
N ARG A 110 15.46 16.63 31.56
CA ARG A 110 16.83 16.20 31.24
C ARG A 110 17.36 15.29 32.33
N ILE A 111 17.79 14.09 31.96
CA ILE A 111 18.40 13.09 32.84
C ILE A 111 19.90 13.06 32.52
N PRO A 112 20.75 13.57 33.42
CA PRO A 112 22.19 13.66 33.15
C PRO A 112 22.82 12.26 33.08
N ALA A 113 23.79 12.09 32.18
CA ALA A 113 24.70 10.96 32.25
C ALA A 113 25.59 11.03 33.49
N LYS A 114 26.03 9.87 33.97
CA LYS A 114 27.04 9.75 35.03
C LYS A 114 28.25 9.02 34.46
N ASP A 115 29.39 9.71 34.40
CA ASP A 115 30.65 9.17 33.88
C ASP A 115 30.52 8.60 32.44
N GLY A 116 29.73 9.27 31.60
CA GLY A 116 29.44 8.84 30.21
C GLY A 116 28.41 7.71 30.08
N VAL A 117 27.88 7.20 31.20
CA VAL A 117 26.81 6.21 31.22
C VAL A 117 25.45 6.91 31.24
N PRO A 118 24.54 6.65 30.27
CA PRO A 118 23.21 7.24 30.26
C PRO A 118 22.42 6.92 31.53
N GLY A 119 21.64 7.90 32.02
CA GLY A 119 20.85 7.75 33.25
C GLY A 119 19.71 6.72 33.16
N ILE A 120 19.37 6.26 31.95
CA ILE A 120 18.47 5.14 31.69
C ILE A 120 19.18 4.19 30.73
N ALA A 121 19.28 2.92 31.09
CA ALA A 121 19.93 1.93 30.25
C ALA A 121 19.08 1.62 29.00
N HIS A 122 19.75 1.21 27.92
CA HIS A 122 19.08 0.60 26.78
C HIS A 122 18.18 -0.56 27.22
N ASN A 123 17.05 -0.74 26.53
CA ASN A 123 16.12 -1.85 26.73
C ASN A 123 15.45 -1.84 28.11
N THR A 124 15.30 -0.64 28.70
CA THR A 124 14.60 -0.41 29.97
C THR A 124 13.13 -0.07 29.72
N LYS A 125 12.22 -0.66 30.48
CA LYS A 125 10.79 -0.33 30.44
C LYS A 125 10.48 0.98 31.14
N LEU A 126 9.59 1.78 30.56
CA LEU A 126 9.21 3.10 31.05
C LEU A 126 7.77 3.50 30.69
N LYS A 127 7.25 4.52 31.39
CA LYS A 127 5.97 5.21 31.11
C LYS A 127 6.08 6.66 31.52
N ILE A 128 5.17 7.50 31.02
CA ILE A 128 4.92 8.82 31.60
C ILE A 128 3.76 8.71 32.60
N SER A 129 3.94 9.22 33.81
CA SER A 129 2.88 9.36 34.82
C SER A 129 2.41 10.80 34.84
N MET A 130 1.10 11.03 34.71
CA MET A 130 0.50 12.36 34.70
C MET A 130 -0.60 12.46 35.75
N VAL A 131 -0.74 13.63 36.36
CA VAL A 131 -1.92 13.99 37.14
C VAL A 131 -2.77 14.92 36.30
N ILE A 132 -4.02 14.55 36.06
CA ILE A 132 -4.98 15.30 35.24
C ILE A 132 -5.89 16.17 36.12
N PRO A 133 -6.62 17.14 35.56
CA PRO A 133 -7.57 17.95 36.32
C PRO A 133 -8.58 17.06 37.04
N GLY A 134 -8.77 17.30 38.34
CA GLY A 134 -9.54 16.41 39.22
C GLY A 134 -8.68 15.48 40.08
N GLY A 135 -7.36 15.46 39.88
CA GLY A 135 -6.41 14.76 40.76
C GLY A 135 -6.21 13.29 40.45
N GLU A 136 -6.87 12.76 39.41
CA GLU A 136 -6.62 11.39 38.94
C GLU A 136 -5.20 11.28 38.37
N ARG A 137 -4.53 10.16 38.69
CA ARG A 137 -3.23 9.84 38.12
C ARG A 137 -3.37 8.80 37.03
N ILE A 138 -2.87 9.13 35.84
CA ILE A 138 -2.84 8.25 34.68
C ILE A 138 -1.40 7.93 34.29
N GLU A 139 -1.20 6.77 33.66
CA GLU A 139 0.09 6.34 33.13
C GLU A 139 -0.09 5.96 31.66
N ARG A 140 0.85 6.39 30.80
CA ARG A 140 0.79 6.20 29.35
C ARG A 140 2.12 5.77 28.77
N ILE A 141 2.07 5.08 27.65
CA ILE A 141 3.21 4.88 26.75
C ILE A 141 3.50 6.22 26.06
N PRO A 142 4.74 6.76 26.10
CA PRO A 142 5.09 8.01 25.41
C PRO A 142 4.68 8.01 23.93
N ALA A 143 4.10 9.10 23.44
CA ALA A 143 3.52 9.19 22.10
C ALA A 143 4.55 9.00 20.98
N TRP A 144 5.80 9.37 21.27
CA TRP A 144 6.95 9.34 20.36
C TRP A 144 7.91 8.18 20.64
N ILE A 145 7.46 7.14 21.36
CA ILE A 145 8.31 5.98 21.64
C ILE A 145 8.66 5.21 20.37
N THR A 146 9.90 4.75 20.27
CA THR A 146 10.42 4.02 19.10
C THR A 146 10.36 2.50 19.25
N ARG A 147 10.04 2.00 20.45
CA ARG A 147 9.80 0.60 20.71
C ARG A 147 8.85 0.40 21.87
N VAL A 148 7.92 -0.51 21.69
CA VAL A 148 7.13 -1.10 22.77
C VAL A 148 7.28 -2.62 22.72
N THR A 149 6.92 -3.33 23.78
CA THR A 149 6.92 -4.80 23.81
C THR A 149 5.74 -5.30 24.63
N GLN A 150 5.32 -6.54 24.41
CA GLN A 150 4.25 -7.18 25.17
C GLN A 150 4.73 -8.53 25.69
N ASP A 151 4.44 -8.80 26.96
CA ASP A 151 4.59 -10.12 27.56
C ASP A 151 3.23 -10.59 28.07
N LEU A 152 2.58 -11.43 27.26
CA LEU A 152 1.25 -11.96 27.53
C LEU A 152 1.18 -12.82 28.81
N SER A 153 2.33 -13.29 29.33
CA SER A 153 2.37 -14.01 30.61
C SER A 153 2.24 -13.08 31.82
N VAL A 154 2.51 -11.78 31.63
CA VAL A 154 2.46 -10.75 32.66
C VAL A 154 1.24 -9.85 32.50
N SER A 155 1.01 -9.33 31.29
CA SER A 155 -0.05 -8.36 31.01
C SER A 155 -0.44 -8.35 29.53
N PRO A 156 -1.73 -8.15 29.20
CA PRO A 156 -2.14 -7.86 27.83
C PRO A 156 -1.75 -6.46 27.36
N VAL A 157 -1.29 -5.59 28.27
CA VAL A 157 -0.91 -4.20 28.00
C VAL A 157 0.54 -4.14 27.53
N TYR A 158 0.86 -3.25 26.61
CA TYR A 158 2.22 -3.02 26.13
C TYR A 158 3.04 -2.20 27.13
N ASP A 159 4.34 -2.41 27.11
CA ASP A 159 5.32 -1.59 27.82
C ASP A 159 6.17 -0.82 26.82
N ALA A 160 6.35 0.48 27.07
CA ALA A 160 7.31 1.30 26.34
C ALA A 160 8.73 0.89 26.72
N VAL A 161 9.62 0.78 25.74
CA VAL A 161 11.02 0.36 25.94
C VAL A 161 11.94 1.42 25.37
N LEU A 162 12.89 1.90 26.17
CA LEU A 162 13.92 2.82 25.67
C LEU A 162 14.83 2.10 24.67
N TRP A 163 14.64 2.38 23.38
CA TRP A 163 15.50 1.85 22.33
C TRP A 163 16.66 2.81 22.05
N ASN A 164 17.86 2.42 22.48
CA ASN A 164 19.11 3.15 22.29
C ASN A 164 20.28 2.14 22.31
N PRO A 165 20.31 1.17 21.37
CA PRO A 165 21.33 0.14 21.39
C PRO A 165 22.75 0.75 21.37
N PRO A 166 23.74 0.09 22.00
CA PRO A 166 25.14 0.45 21.89
C PRO A 166 25.58 0.61 20.43
N LYS A 167 26.64 1.38 20.19
CA LYS A 167 27.09 1.69 18.82
C LYS A 167 27.41 0.44 18.01
N GLU A 168 27.88 -0.61 18.68
CA GLU A 168 28.25 -1.91 18.12
C GLU A 168 27.04 -2.76 17.72
N GLU A 169 25.88 -2.51 18.32
CA GLU A 169 24.62 -3.24 18.08
C GLU A 169 23.68 -2.48 17.13
N ARG A 170 23.96 -1.19 16.86
CA ARG A 170 23.22 -0.40 15.88
C ARG A 170 23.47 -0.90 14.47
N TYR A 171 22.40 -1.12 13.72
CA TYR A 171 22.47 -1.43 12.31
C TYR A 171 23.04 -0.25 11.53
N VAL A 172 23.94 -0.55 10.59
CA VAL A 172 24.51 0.42 9.67
C VAL A 172 24.12 -0.02 8.27
N PHE A 173 23.32 0.80 7.60
CA PHE A 173 22.93 0.58 6.20
C PHE A 173 24.16 0.48 5.30
N LYS A 174 24.18 -0.53 4.43
CA LYS A 174 25.30 -0.86 3.54
C LYS A 174 24.97 -0.55 2.09
N ASN A 175 23.70 -0.53 1.73
CA ASN A 175 23.22 -0.35 0.37
C ASN A 175 22.54 1.02 0.20
N PRO A 176 22.70 1.67 -0.97
CA PRO A 176 21.92 2.86 -1.28
C PRO A 176 20.48 2.48 -1.64
N ARG A 177 19.56 3.44 -1.48
CA ARG A 177 18.22 3.31 -2.06
C ARG A 177 18.29 2.99 -3.56
N PRO A 178 17.41 2.12 -4.07
CA PRO A 178 17.33 1.84 -5.50
C PRO A 178 16.92 3.10 -6.29
N PRO A 179 17.24 3.16 -7.59
CA PRO A 179 16.76 4.25 -8.44
C PRO A 179 15.23 4.20 -8.58
N TYR A 180 14.61 5.35 -8.87
CA TYR A 180 13.17 5.44 -9.11
C TYR A 180 12.75 4.45 -10.23
N PRO A 181 11.82 3.52 -9.95
CA PRO A 181 11.39 2.52 -10.92
C PRO A 181 10.55 3.17 -12.02
N LYS A 182 10.82 2.84 -13.29
CA LYS A 182 9.99 3.32 -14.41
C LYS A 182 8.56 2.79 -14.31
N SER A 183 8.43 1.50 -14.00
CA SER A 183 7.18 0.78 -13.73
C SER A 183 7.20 0.28 -12.29
N VAL A 184 6.12 0.48 -11.54
CA VAL A 184 6.00 -0.11 -10.20
C VAL A 184 5.29 -1.46 -10.28
N ARG A 185 6.01 -2.53 -9.94
CA ARG A 185 5.52 -3.89 -9.80
C ARG A 185 5.62 -4.27 -8.33
N ILE A 186 4.52 -4.06 -7.62
CA ILE A 186 4.42 -4.08 -6.17
C ILE A 186 4.05 -5.47 -5.67
N TYR A 187 4.86 -6.00 -4.76
CA TYR A 187 4.54 -7.16 -3.95
C TYR A 187 4.08 -6.69 -2.57
N GLU A 188 2.78 -6.73 -2.32
CA GLU A 188 2.17 -6.39 -1.03
C GLU A 188 2.34 -7.56 -0.05
N ALA A 189 2.90 -7.29 1.13
CA ALA A 189 3.24 -8.33 2.09
C ALA A 189 3.06 -7.89 3.54
N HIS A 190 2.80 -8.87 4.40
CA HIS A 190 2.67 -8.73 5.84
C HIS A 190 3.65 -9.71 6.54
N VAL A 191 4.71 -9.16 7.14
CA VAL A 191 5.82 -9.93 7.73
C VAL A 191 5.36 -11.09 8.61
N GLY A 192 4.40 -10.85 9.50
CA GLY A 192 3.96 -11.86 10.48
C GLY A 192 3.30 -13.11 9.91
N ILE A 193 2.83 -13.11 8.65
CA ILE A 193 2.17 -14.26 8.01
C ILE A 193 3.03 -14.88 6.90
N SER A 194 4.19 -14.30 6.58
CA SER A 194 5.06 -14.72 5.48
C SER A 194 5.90 -15.97 5.79
N SER A 195 5.27 -17.00 6.35
CA SER A 195 5.85 -18.30 6.67
C SER A 195 4.77 -19.39 6.57
N PRO A 196 5.11 -20.65 6.25
CA PRO A 196 4.16 -21.76 6.34
C PRO A 196 3.89 -22.22 7.78
N GLU A 197 4.68 -21.77 8.75
CA GLU A 197 4.56 -22.14 10.16
C GLU A 197 3.38 -21.44 10.84
N LEU A 198 2.79 -22.08 11.86
CA LEU A 198 1.65 -21.58 12.63
C LEU A 198 2.08 -20.61 13.74
N LYS A 199 2.83 -19.57 13.37
CA LYS A 199 3.38 -18.58 14.29
C LYS A 199 3.47 -17.21 13.61
N VAL A 200 3.73 -16.18 14.40
CA VAL A 200 4.15 -14.89 13.84
C VAL A 200 5.58 -15.00 13.30
N ALA A 201 5.75 -14.79 12.00
CA ALA A 201 7.07 -14.74 11.37
C ALA A 201 7.82 -13.42 11.67
N THR A 202 9.14 -13.47 11.55
CA THR A 202 10.04 -12.37 11.95
C THR A 202 10.61 -11.60 10.75
N TYR A 203 11.12 -10.40 11.00
CA TYR A 203 11.84 -9.61 9.99
C TYR A 203 13.02 -10.37 9.39
N LYS A 204 13.76 -11.13 10.19
CA LYS A 204 14.87 -11.96 9.70
C LYS A 204 14.41 -13.11 8.82
N GLU A 205 13.32 -13.78 9.18
CA GLU A 205 12.74 -14.83 8.34
C GLU A 205 12.24 -14.25 7.01
N PHE A 206 11.59 -13.10 7.02
CA PHE A 206 11.18 -12.39 5.80
C PHE A 206 12.38 -12.02 4.93
N THR A 207 13.42 -11.43 5.54
CA THR A 207 14.67 -11.05 4.85
C THR A 207 15.29 -12.26 4.15
N LYS A 208 15.40 -13.38 4.86
CA LYS A 208 16.04 -14.60 4.35
C LYS A 208 15.21 -15.33 3.29
N ASN A 209 13.89 -15.41 3.48
CA ASN A 209 13.05 -16.33 2.72
C ASN A 209 12.21 -15.61 1.66
N MET A 210 11.67 -14.42 1.97
CA MET A 210 10.77 -13.69 1.08
C MET A 210 11.49 -12.81 0.09
N LEU A 211 12.53 -12.07 0.48
CA LEU A 211 13.23 -11.18 -0.46
C LEU A 211 13.79 -11.93 -1.69
N PRO A 212 14.45 -13.12 -1.55
CA PRO A 212 14.86 -13.91 -2.72
C PRO A 212 13.70 -14.33 -3.62
N ARG A 213 12.56 -14.69 -3.03
CA ARG A 213 11.34 -15.08 -3.77
C ARG A 213 10.77 -13.90 -4.55
N ILE A 214 10.61 -12.74 -3.91
CA ILE A 214 10.08 -11.53 -4.53
C ILE A 214 10.97 -11.11 -5.71
N LYS A 215 12.30 -11.17 -5.53
CA LYS A 215 13.25 -10.91 -6.62
C LYS A 215 13.14 -11.93 -7.75
N TYR A 216 13.04 -13.22 -7.43
CA TYR A 216 12.87 -14.30 -8.42
C TYR A 216 11.65 -14.05 -9.31
N LEU A 217 10.54 -13.67 -8.69
CA LEU A 217 9.28 -13.36 -9.37
C LEU A 217 9.34 -12.08 -10.22
N GLY A 218 10.33 -11.20 -10.04
CA GLY A 218 10.51 -10.01 -10.88
C GLY A 218 9.79 -8.74 -10.40
N TYR A 219 9.22 -8.76 -9.19
CA TYR A 219 8.73 -7.56 -8.52
C TYR A 219 9.91 -6.65 -8.15
N ASN A 220 9.69 -5.34 -8.21
CA ASN A 220 10.70 -4.31 -7.95
C ASN A 220 10.32 -3.34 -6.83
N VAL A 221 9.10 -3.45 -6.30
CA VAL A 221 8.61 -2.69 -5.15
C VAL A 221 7.99 -3.67 -4.15
N ILE A 222 8.20 -3.45 -2.86
CA ILE A 222 7.47 -4.11 -1.77
C ILE A 222 6.58 -3.08 -1.09
N GLN A 223 5.29 -3.38 -0.93
CA GLN A 223 4.41 -2.64 -0.04
C GLN A 223 4.34 -3.39 1.29
N LEU A 224 4.97 -2.84 2.33
CA LEU A 224 5.12 -3.52 3.61
C LEU A 224 4.04 -3.06 4.59
N MET A 225 3.12 -3.96 4.90
CA MET A 225 1.96 -3.72 5.76
C MET A 225 2.28 -3.99 7.23
N ALA A 226 1.45 -3.44 8.12
CA ALA A 226 1.44 -3.74 9.55
C ALA A 226 2.78 -3.51 10.28
N ILE A 227 3.54 -2.49 9.88
CA ILE A 227 4.83 -2.15 10.49
C ILE A 227 4.68 -1.18 11.66
N MET A 228 3.84 -0.16 11.53
CA MET A 228 3.52 0.71 12.68
C MET A 228 2.86 -0.12 13.77
N GLU A 229 3.32 0.02 15.01
CA GLU A 229 2.89 -0.88 16.08
C GLU A 229 1.39 -0.76 16.36
N HIS A 230 0.75 -1.92 16.47
CA HIS A 230 -0.69 -2.08 16.64
C HIS A 230 -0.92 -3.22 17.64
N ALA A 231 -1.70 -2.99 18.69
CA ALA A 231 -1.87 -3.99 19.77
C ALA A 231 -2.79 -5.15 19.36
N TYR A 232 -3.74 -4.91 18.45
CA TYR A 232 -4.66 -5.94 17.95
C TYR A 232 -4.12 -6.55 16.65
N TYR A 233 -3.52 -7.73 16.72
CA TYR A 233 -2.88 -8.37 15.56
C TYR A 233 -3.85 -8.61 14.39
N ALA A 234 -5.10 -8.98 14.70
CA ALA A 234 -6.15 -9.17 13.69
C ALA A 234 -6.69 -7.86 13.09
N SER A 235 -6.19 -6.69 13.49
CA SER A 235 -6.43 -5.44 12.76
C SER A 235 -5.64 -5.33 11.47
N PHE A 236 -4.75 -6.29 11.18
CA PHE A 236 -3.90 -6.26 9.99
C PHE A 236 -2.98 -5.04 9.90
N GLY A 237 -2.73 -4.35 11.02
CA GLY A 237 -1.96 -3.12 11.09
C GLY A 237 -2.78 -1.84 11.13
N TYR A 238 -4.09 -1.91 10.85
CA TYR A 238 -4.93 -0.71 10.72
C TYR A 238 -5.26 -0.02 12.05
N GLN A 239 -5.18 -0.72 13.18
CA GLN A 239 -5.39 -0.09 14.50
C GLN A 239 -4.07 0.27 15.17
N VAL A 240 -3.41 1.31 14.66
CA VAL A 240 -2.12 1.79 15.17
C VAL A 240 -2.23 2.35 16.59
N ASN A 241 -1.26 1.95 17.41
CA ASN A 241 -1.09 2.31 18.82
C ASN A 241 0.09 3.27 19.02
N SER A 242 1.27 2.90 18.52
CA SER A 242 2.52 3.65 18.69
C SER A 242 3.12 3.95 17.33
N PHE A 243 2.94 5.19 16.87
CA PHE A 243 3.17 5.58 15.47
C PHE A 243 4.66 5.56 15.08
N PHE A 244 5.57 5.75 16.05
CA PHE A 244 7.02 5.76 15.84
C PHE A 244 7.68 4.41 16.17
N ALA A 245 6.91 3.39 16.56
CA ALA A 245 7.43 2.08 16.90
C ALA A 245 7.22 1.09 15.75
N ALA A 246 8.29 0.45 15.31
CA ALA A 246 8.20 -0.74 14.48
C ALA A 246 7.63 -1.90 15.30
N SER A 247 6.70 -2.66 14.73
CA SER A 247 5.98 -3.69 15.46
C SER A 247 6.95 -4.71 16.04
N SER A 248 6.91 -4.84 17.36
CA SER A 248 7.81 -5.67 18.15
C SER A 248 7.56 -7.16 17.98
N ARG A 249 6.40 -7.54 17.41
CA ARG A 249 6.06 -8.94 17.14
C ARG A 249 7.01 -9.62 16.15
N TYR A 250 7.58 -8.84 15.23
CA TYR A 250 8.43 -9.39 14.17
C TYR A 250 9.93 -9.28 14.49
N GLY A 251 10.31 -8.56 15.55
CA GLY A 251 11.70 -8.41 15.97
C GLY A 251 12.04 -7.02 16.54
N THR A 252 13.30 -6.63 16.37
CA THR A 252 13.83 -5.34 16.79
C THR A 252 13.77 -4.31 15.65
N PRO A 253 13.83 -3.00 15.96
CA PRO A 253 14.05 -1.96 14.95
C PRO A 253 15.26 -2.24 14.04
N GLU A 254 16.34 -2.83 14.58
CA GLU A 254 17.54 -3.15 13.82
C GLU A 254 17.30 -4.27 12.79
N ASP A 255 16.43 -5.23 13.11
CA ASP A 255 16.06 -6.30 12.17
C ASP A 255 15.22 -5.76 11.00
N LEU A 256 14.39 -4.74 11.23
CA LEU A 256 13.65 -4.06 10.15
C LEU A 256 14.60 -3.24 9.26
N LYS A 257 15.59 -2.54 9.85
CA LYS A 257 16.65 -1.86 9.07
C LYS A 257 17.40 -2.86 8.19
N GLU A 258 17.74 -4.04 8.73
CA GLU A 258 18.38 -5.11 7.96
C GLU A 258 17.53 -5.59 6.77
N LEU A 259 16.21 -5.75 6.99
CA LEU A 259 15.28 -6.14 5.93
C LEU A 259 15.29 -5.13 4.77
N ILE A 260 15.12 -3.84 5.10
CA ILE A 260 15.05 -2.77 4.10
C ILE A 260 16.39 -2.63 3.36
N ASP A 261 17.51 -2.63 4.09
CA ASP A 261 18.85 -2.57 3.50
C ASP A 261 19.14 -3.75 2.57
N THR A 262 18.70 -4.96 2.95
CA THR A 262 18.85 -6.15 2.12
C THR A 262 18.01 -6.06 0.85
N ALA A 263 16.77 -5.56 0.96
CA ALA A 263 15.91 -5.32 -0.21
C ALA A 263 16.54 -4.29 -1.17
N HIS A 264 17.11 -3.21 -0.63
CA HIS A 264 17.86 -2.21 -1.39
C HIS A 264 19.08 -2.81 -2.11
N GLY A 265 19.84 -3.67 -1.43
CA GLY A 265 20.95 -4.43 -2.04
C GLY A 265 20.51 -5.35 -3.20
N MET A 266 19.23 -5.71 -3.26
CA MET A 266 18.62 -6.47 -4.36
C MET A 266 17.97 -5.58 -5.43
N GLY A 267 18.06 -4.25 -5.28
CA GLY A 267 17.44 -3.26 -6.16
C GLY A 267 15.92 -3.21 -6.03
N ILE A 268 15.37 -3.48 -4.85
CA ILE A 268 13.94 -3.48 -4.57
C ILE A 268 13.59 -2.27 -3.71
N THR A 269 12.67 -1.45 -4.19
CA THR A 269 12.08 -0.32 -3.46
C THR A 269 11.17 -0.85 -2.36
N VAL A 270 11.17 -0.26 -1.16
CA VAL A 270 10.29 -0.64 -0.05
C VAL A 270 9.44 0.55 0.37
N LEU A 271 8.12 0.39 0.26
CA LEU A 271 7.13 1.36 0.70
C LEU A 271 6.55 0.91 2.04
N LEU A 272 6.30 1.87 2.93
CA LEU A 272 5.61 1.64 4.19
C LEU A 272 4.10 1.85 4.01
N ASP A 273 3.28 1.01 4.63
CA ASP A 273 1.88 1.33 4.82
C ASP A 273 1.70 2.29 6.01
N VAL A 274 1.28 3.52 5.73
CA VAL A 274 1.09 4.56 6.74
C VAL A 274 -0.40 4.77 7.02
N VAL A 275 -0.78 4.56 8.28
CA VAL A 275 -2.16 4.70 8.74
C VAL A 275 -2.29 6.01 9.51
N HIS A 276 -2.49 7.09 8.77
CA HIS A 276 -2.74 8.43 9.34
C HIS A 276 -4.22 8.81 9.27
N SER A 277 -5.09 7.93 8.77
CA SER A 277 -6.54 8.14 8.69
C SER A 277 -7.23 8.09 10.05
N HIS A 278 -6.72 7.28 10.98
CA HIS A 278 -7.23 7.11 12.32
C HIS A 278 -6.18 6.51 13.28
N ALA A 279 -6.52 6.39 14.56
CA ALA A 279 -5.72 5.70 15.56
C ALA A 279 -6.59 4.74 16.39
N SER A 280 -5.97 3.72 16.99
CA SER A 280 -6.65 2.82 17.92
C SER A 280 -7.32 3.60 19.08
N LYS A 281 -8.50 3.16 19.50
CA LYS A 281 -9.17 3.70 20.70
C LYS A 281 -8.55 3.23 22.02
N ASN A 282 -7.50 2.40 21.98
CA ASN A 282 -6.83 1.89 23.17
C ASN A 282 -6.23 3.04 24.00
N VAL A 283 -6.65 3.12 25.28
CA VAL A 283 -6.24 4.19 26.21
C VAL A 283 -4.92 3.88 26.91
N LEU A 284 -4.67 2.62 27.26
CA LEU A 284 -3.48 2.23 28.03
C LEU A 284 -2.22 2.19 27.15
N ASP A 285 -2.38 1.73 25.91
CA ASP A 285 -1.28 1.42 24.98
C ASP A 285 -1.26 2.30 23.72
N GLY A 286 -2.14 3.31 23.65
CA GLY A 286 -2.32 4.12 22.45
C GLY A 286 -2.43 5.60 22.77
N LEU A 287 -2.67 6.40 21.71
CA LEU A 287 -2.79 7.85 21.82
C LEU A 287 -4.13 8.33 22.40
N ASN A 288 -5.14 7.46 22.51
CA ASN A 288 -6.47 7.85 23.00
C ASN A 288 -6.42 8.25 24.48
N MET A 289 -7.06 9.37 24.83
CA MET A 289 -7.09 9.88 26.21
C MET A 289 -5.70 10.04 26.84
N PHE A 290 -4.70 10.40 26.02
CA PHE A 290 -3.30 10.45 26.43
C PHE A 290 -3.08 11.38 27.64
N ASP A 291 -3.55 12.62 27.58
CA ASP A 291 -3.48 13.57 28.70
C ASP A 291 -4.79 13.64 29.50
N GLY A 292 -5.64 12.62 29.39
CA GLY A 292 -6.96 12.54 30.00
C GLY A 292 -8.06 13.31 29.25
N SER A 293 -7.73 14.08 28.22
CA SER A 293 -8.72 14.70 27.32
C SER A 293 -9.01 13.80 26.12
N ASP A 294 -10.22 13.89 25.57
CA ASP A 294 -10.60 13.12 24.37
C ASP A 294 -10.18 13.78 23.06
N HIS A 295 -9.51 14.94 23.11
CA HIS A 295 -9.27 15.81 21.96
C HIS A 295 -7.83 16.33 21.85
N LEU A 296 -6.87 15.68 22.53
CA LEU A 296 -5.45 16.04 22.40
C LEU A 296 -4.96 15.90 20.94
N TYR A 297 -4.89 14.66 20.46
CA TYR A 297 -4.51 14.37 19.08
C TYR A 297 -5.72 14.31 18.13
N PHE A 298 -6.92 14.26 18.68
CA PHE A 298 -8.16 13.92 17.97
C PHE A 298 -9.17 15.06 18.03
N HIS A 299 -10.19 15.01 17.19
CA HIS A 299 -11.34 15.87 17.40
C HIS A 299 -12.12 15.50 18.67
N GLU A 300 -12.80 16.47 19.26
CA GLU A 300 -13.67 16.27 20.42
C GLU A 300 -15.00 15.58 20.04
N GLY A 301 -15.54 14.77 20.96
CA GLY A 301 -16.90 14.24 20.84
C GLY A 301 -17.11 13.32 19.62
N GLY A 302 -18.23 13.48 18.93
CA GLY A 302 -18.63 12.64 17.80
C GLY A 302 -17.70 12.77 16.59
N LYS A 303 -17.22 13.99 16.28
CA LYS A 303 -16.29 14.25 15.15
C LYS A 303 -14.98 13.46 15.30
N GLY A 304 -14.57 13.15 16.53
CA GLY A 304 -13.34 12.42 16.83
C GLY A 304 -13.43 10.92 16.78
N ARG A 305 -14.55 10.33 16.36
CA ARG A 305 -14.81 8.89 16.41
C ARG A 305 -15.20 8.36 15.04
N HIS A 306 -14.60 7.25 14.63
CA HIS A 306 -15.00 6.53 13.44
C HIS A 306 -15.84 5.31 13.85
N GLU A 307 -17.14 5.32 13.58
CA GLU A 307 -18.06 4.30 14.12
C GLU A 307 -17.81 2.90 13.57
N LEU A 308 -17.56 2.74 12.26
CA LEU A 308 -17.32 1.42 11.67
C LEU A 308 -16.00 0.77 12.11
N TRP A 309 -14.92 1.56 12.19
CA TRP A 309 -13.60 1.10 12.59
C TRP A 309 -13.39 1.11 14.12
N ASP A 310 -14.36 1.64 14.87
CA ASP A 310 -14.32 1.76 16.32
C ASP A 310 -13.01 2.43 16.82
N SER A 311 -12.65 3.53 16.16
CA SER A 311 -11.34 4.18 16.24
C SER A 311 -11.44 5.71 16.44
N ARG A 312 -10.29 6.39 16.60
CA ARG A 312 -10.19 7.84 16.84
C ARG A 312 -9.68 8.60 15.61
N LEU A 313 -10.27 9.76 15.32
CA LEU A 313 -9.98 10.60 14.15
C LEU A 313 -9.14 11.82 14.52
N PHE A 314 -8.02 12.00 13.82
CA PHE A 314 -7.06 13.07 14.08
C PHE A 314 -7.66 14.46 13.88
N ASN A 315 -7.21 15.41 14.70
CA ASN A 315 -7.45 16.83 14.46
C ASN A 315 -6.33 17.40 13.58
N TYR A 316 -6.44 17.20 12.27
CA TYR A 316 -5.43 17.64 11.29
C TYR A 316 -5.21 19.17 11.29
N GLY A 317 -6.18 19.95 11.79
CA GLY A 317 -6.07 21.40 11.94
C GLY A 317 -5.21 21.87 13.12
N HIS A 318 -4.72 20.96 13.97
CA HIS A 318 -3.92 21.31 15.15
C HIS A 318 -2.42 21.30 14.86
N HIS A 319 -1.68 22.31 15.37
CA HIS A 319 -0.25 22.50 15.08
C HIS A 319 0.59 21.28 15.51
N GLU A 320 0.44 20.80 16.74
CA GLU A 320 1.21 19.65 17.22
C GLU A 320 0.78 18.32 16.59
N VAL A 321 -0.46 18.19 16.11
CA VAL A 321 -0.90 17.01 15.34
C VAL A 321 -0.24 17.01 13.96
N MET A 322 -0.22 18.16 13.29
CA MET A 322 0.51 18.34 12.03
C MET A 322 2.00 18.02 12.22
N ARG A 323 2.61 18.48 13.32
CA ARG A 323 4.02 18.17 13.66
C ARG A 323 4.20 16.67 13.84
N PHE A 324 3.34 16.03 14.62
CA PHE A 324 3.39 14.60 14.90
C PHE A 324 3.35 13.77 13.61
N LEU A 325 2.34 13.99 12.76
CA LEU A 325 2.12 13.21 11.53
C LEU A 325 3.20 13.47 10.47
N LEU A 326 3.59 14.73 10.23
CA LEU A 326 4.67 15.04 9.29
C LEU A 326 6.03 14.53 9.77
N SER A 327 6.28 14.60 11.07
CA SER A 327 7.50 14.02 11.66
C SER A 327 7.51 12.51 11.63
N ASN A 328 6.34 11.87 11.68
CA ASN A 328 6.22 10.42 11.54
C ASN A 328 6.67 9.96 10.15
N LEU A 329 6.17 10.62 9.10
CA LEU A 329 6.60 10.34 7.72
C LEU A 329 8.12 10.50 7.58
N ARG A 330 8.68 11.60 8.10
CA ARG A 330 10.12 11.83 8.04
C ARG A 330 10.92 10.79 8.82
N PHE A 331 10.46 10.41 10.01
CA PHE A 331 11.10 9.40 10.84
C PHE A 331 11.25 8.07 10.09
N TRP A 332 10.19 7.60 9.43
CA TRP A 332 10.25 6.36 8.64
C TRP A 332 11.19 6.47 7.42
N MET A 333 11.25 7.65 6.77
CA MET A 333 12.22 7.89 5.69
C MET A 333 13.67 7.93 6.18
N GLU A 334 13.96 8.54 7.34
CA GLU A 334 15.36 8.71 7.80
C GLU A 334 15.87 7.51 8.60
N GLU A 335 15.12 7.04 9.59
CA GLU A 335 15.56 6.00 10.53
C GLU A 335 15.61 4.61 9.87
N TYR A 336 14.64 4.33 8.99
CA TYR A 336 14.48 3.00 8.37
C TYR A 336 14.76 3.00 6.87
N GLN A 337 15.01 4.16 6.26
CA GLN A 337 15.32 4.30 4.83
C GLN A 337 14.20 3.81 3.88
N PHE A 338 12.93 3.81 4.30
CA PHE A 338 11.82 3.57 3.36
C PHE A 338 11.92 4.51 2.13
N ASP A 339 11.35 4.07 1.02
CA ASP A 339 11.37 4.76 -0.27
C ASP A 339 10.06 5.50 -0.59
N GLY A 340 9.11 5.48 0.35
CA GLY A 340 7.82 6.11 0.21
C GLY A 340 6.73 5.37 0.96
N PHE A 341 5.47 5.65 0.61
CA PHE A 341 4.33 5.27 1.42
C PHE A 341 3.11 4.89 0.58
N ARG A 342 2.30 3.96 1.09
CA ARG A 342 0.86 3.95 0.83
C ARG A 342 0.15 4.58 2.01
N PHE A 343 -0.67 5.59 1.76
CA PHE A 343 -1.56 6.18 2.75
C PHE A 343 -2.87 5.39 2.75
N ASP A 344 -3.11 4.68 3.84
CA ASP A 344 -4.33 3.91 4.04
C ASP A 344 -5.53 4.82 4.40
N GLY A 345 -6.72 4.42 3.96
CA GLY A 345 -7.97 5.03 4.38
C GLY A 345 -8.12 6.49 3.92
N VAL A 346 -7.54 6.86 2.78
CA VAL A 346 -7.59 8.25 2.26
C VAL A 346 -9.04 8.69 2.02
N THR A 347 -9.93 7.80 1.57
CA THR A 347 -11.37 8.15 1.48
C THR A 347 -11.96 8.55 2.83
N SER A 348 -11.57 7.90 3.93
CA SER A 348 -12.03 8.24 5.28
C SER A 348 -11.55 9.64 5.69
N MET A 349 -10.36 10.03 5.23
CA MET A 349 -9.77 11.35 5.47
C MET A 349 -10.42 12.44 4.61
N LEU A 350 -10.70 12.17 3.33
CA LEU A 350 -11.16 13.19 2.39
C LEU A 350 -12.54 13.76 2.73
N TYR A 351 -13.39 12.97 3.40
CA TYR A 351 -14.79 13.33 3.63
C TYR A 351 -15.21 13.16 5.09
N VAL A 352 -16.07 14.07 5.57
CA VAL A 352 -16.64 14.02 6.93
C VAL A 352 -17.59 12.85 7.15
N HIS A 353 -18.12 12.26 6.07
CA HIS A 353 -18.92 11.03 6.11
C HIS A 353 -18.07 9.77 5.90
N HIS A 354 -16.75 9.92 5.69
CA HIS A 354 -15.78 8.83 5.57
C HIS A 354 -16.06 7.82 4.45
N GLY A 355 -16.84 8.20 3.44
CA GLY A 355 -17.35 7.28 2.41
C GLY A 355 -18.42 6.28 2.89
N ILE A 356 -18.84 6.34 4.16
CA ILE A 356 -19.79 5.40 4.75
C ILE A 356 -21.19 5.65 4.21
N GLY A 357 -21.83 4.59 3.69
CA GLY A 357 -23.18 4.67 3.13
C GLY A 357 -23.32 5.67 1.97
N THR A 358 -22.20 6.08 1.37
CA THR A 358 -22.15 7.10 0.32
C THR A 358 -21.64 6.46 -0.96
N GLY A 359 -22.42 6.59 -2.04
CA GLY A 359 -22.00 6.16 -3.37
C GLY A 359 -21.27 7.28 -4.10
N PHE A 360 -20.25 6.93 -4.88
CA PHE A 360 -19.57 7.85 -5.80
C PHE A 360 -19.91 7.44 -7.23
N SER A 361 -20.80 8.19 -7.88
CA SER A 361 -21.23 7.93 -9.25
C SER A 361 -20.26 8.47 -10.30
N GLY A 362 -19.33 9.33 -9.88
CA GLY A 362 -18.44 10.09 -10.77
C GLY A 362 -18.93 11.52 -11.02
N GLY A 363 -20.06 11.91 -10.43
CA GLY A 363 -20.54 13.28 -10.45
C GLY A 363 -19.64 14.18 -9.60
N TYR A 364 -19.07 15.22 -10.19
CA TYR A 364 -18.04 16.05 -9.53
C TYR A 364 -18.54 16.73 -8.24
N HIS A 365 -19.84 16.99 -8.12
CA HIS A 365 -20.48 17.54 -6.92
C HIS A 365 -20.38 16.63 -5.68
N GLU A 366 -20.05 15.35 -5.85
CA GLU A 366 -19.83 14.39 -4.76
C GLU A 366 -18.45 14.56 -4.11
N TYR A 367 -17.50 15.18 -4.82
CA TYR A 367 -16.09 15.29 -4.44
C TYR A 367 -15.71 16.67 -3.88
N PHE A 368 -16.60 17.65 -4.02
CA PHE A 368 -16.37 19.05 -3.65
C PHE A 368 -17.57 19.61 -2.89
N GLY A 369 -17.32 20.56 -2.00
CA GLY A 369 -18.34 21.19 -1.17
C GLY A 369 -18.17 20.86 0.31
N SER A 370 -19.25 21.00 1.07
CA SER A 370 -19.21 20.95 2.54
C SER A 370 -18.95 19.56 3.15
N SER A 371 -19.04 18.50 2.35
CA SER A 371 -18.73 17.13 2.79
C SER A 371 -17.23 16.86 2.85
N VAL A 372 -16.39 17.68 2.22
CA VAL A 372 -14.94 17.52 2.19
C VAL A 372 -14.34 17.97 3.53
N ASP A 373 -13.51 17.11 4.12
CA ASP A 373 -12.69 17.51 5.27
C ASP A 373 -11.45 18.26 4.77
N VAL A 374 -11.56 19.59 4.76
CA VAL A 374 -10.48 20.46 4.28
C VAL A 374 -9.23 20.38 5.17
N GLU A 375 -9.36 20.09 6.46
CA GLU A 375 -8.21 19.99 7.37
C GLU A 375 -7.36 18.76 6.99
N ALA A 376 -8.02 17.62 6.74
CA ALA A 376 -7.37 16.40 6.29
C ALA A 376 -6.76 16.54 4.88
N VAL A 377 -7.49 17.15 3.94
CA VAL A 377 -6.98 17.42 2.58
C VAL A 377 -5.73 18.28 2.62
N VAL A 378 -5.71 19.33 3.45
CA VAL A 378 -4.53 20.19 3.61
C VAL A 378 -3.37 19.44 4.23
N TYR A 379 -3.60 18.59 5.24
CA TYR A 379 -2.56 17.71 5.77
C TYR A 379 -1.94 16.84 4.66
N LEU A 380 -2.76 16.21 3.81
CA LEU A 380 -2.27 15.38 2.69
C LEU A 380 -1.48 16.20 1.65
N MET A 381 -1.90 17.44 1.37
CA MET A 381 -1.17 18.36 0.50
C MET A 381 0.20 18.71 1.07
N LEU A 382 0.28 19.04 2.37
CA LEU A 382 1.54 19.36 3.04
C LEU A 382 2.47 18.15 3.16
N ALA A 383 1.91 16.97 3.43
CA ALA A 383 2.65 15.72 3.51
C ALA A 383 3.31 15.39 2.17
N ASN A 384 2.57 15.45 1.07
CA ASN A 384 3.11 15.19 -0.26
C ASN A 384 4.12 16.26 -0.70
N GLU A 385 3.84 17.55 -0.49
CA GLU A 385 4.79 18.62 -0.81
C GLU A 385 6.12 18.42 -0.06
N MET A 386 6.05 18.20 1.25
CA MET A 386 7.21 17.94 2.09
C MET A 386 8.00 16.71 1.61
N LEU A 387 7.32 15.59 1.35
CA LEU A 387 7.98 14.35 0.95
C LEU A 387 8.70 14.49 -0.38
N HIS A 388 8.08 15.10 -1.39
CA HIS A 388 8.69 15.24 -2.71
C HIS A 388 9.77 16.33 -2.76
N ASP A 389 9.68 17.36 -1.92
CA ASP A 389 10.72 18.39 -1.80
C ASP A 389 11.99 17.83 -1.15
N ILE A 390 11.85 17.03 -0.08
CA ILE A 390 12.98 16.45 0.67
C ILE A 390 13.51 15.20 -0.03
N TYR A 391 12.62 14.38 -0.60
CA TYR A 391 12.91 13.09 -1.22
C TYR A 391 12.31 13.02 -2.64
N PRO A 392 12.98 13.56 -3.67
CA PRO A 392 12.42 13.66 -5.02
C PRO A 392 12.09 12.32 -5.71
N ASN A 393 12.65 11.21 -5.21
CA ASN A 393 12.38 9.86 -5.71
C ASN A 393 11.40 9.08 -4.83
N CYS A 394 10.76 9.73 -3.84
CA CYS A 394 9.72 9.14 -3.03
C CYS A 394 8.56 8.67 -3.93
N ILE A 395 7.87 7.61 -3.52
CA ILE A 395 6.60 7.20 -4.13
C ILE A 395 5.50 7.31 -3.08
N THR A 396 4.45 8.08 -3.35
CA THR A 396 3.24 8.09 -2.51
C THR A 396 2.02 7.54 -3.23
N ILE A 397 1.34 6.60 -2.57
CA ILE A 397 0.15 5.91 -3.10
C ILE A 397 -1.04 6.23 -2.19
N ALA A 398 -2.16 6.66 -2.77
CA ALA A 398 -3.41 6.86 -2.04
C ALA A 398 -4.34 5.64 -2.15
N GLU A 399 -4.79 5.15 -1.00
CA GLU A 399 -5.89 4.20 -0.91
C GLU A 399 -7.22 4.96 -0.84
N ASP A 400 -7.74 5.32 -2.02
CA ASP A 400 -8.99 6.06 -2.19
C ASP A 400 -9.97 5.32 -3.12
N VAL A 401 -11.07 4.83 -2.55
CA VAL A 401 -12.17 4.21 -3.29
C VAL A 401 -13.02 5.25 -4.04
N SER A 402 -13.05 6.50 -3.58
CA SER A 402 -13.95 7.51 -4.16
C SER A 402 -13.55 7.90 -5.58
N GLY A 403 -12.24 8.00 -5.86
CA GLY A 403 -11.74 8.46 -7.15
C GLY A 403 -11.68 9.98 -7.24
N MET A 404 -11.30 10.65 -6.15
CA MET A 404 -11.28 12.12 -6.07
C MET A 404 -10.44 12.74 -7.21
N PRO A 405 -11.02 13.66 -8.00
CA PRO A 405 -10.27 14.36 -9.04
C PRO A 405 -9.06 15.14 -8.49
N ALA A 406 -7.94 15.09 -9.22
CA ALA A 406 -6.70 15.78 -8.87
C ALA A 406 -6.03 15.28 -7.57
N LEU A 407 -6.34 14.06 -7.14
CA LEU A 407 -5.66 13.41 -6.02
C LEU A 407 -4.18 13.15 -6.36
N CYS A 408 -3.91 12.74 -7.61
CA CYS A 408 -2.56 12.36 -8.06
C CYS A 408 -1.91 13.43 -8.95
N LEU A 409 -2.17 14.71 -8.64
CA LEU A 409 -1.57 15.87 -9.32
C LEU A 409 -0.85 16.75 -8.31
N LYS A 410 0.21 17.44 -8.78
CA LYS A 410 1.04 18.31 -7.93
C LYS A 410 0.26 19.46 -7.30
N LEU A 411 0.71 19.88 -6.11
CA LEU A 411 0.17 21.05 -5.41
C LEU A 411 0.27 22.33 -6.24
N SER A 412 1.33 22.50 -7.03
CA SER A 412 1.51 23.65 -7.93
C SER A 412 0.39 23.80 -8.98
N LEU A 413 -0.33 22.72 -9.29
CA LEU A 413 -1.52 22.74 -10.15
C LEU A 413 -2.82 22.86 -9.35
N GLY A 414 -2.77 22.68 -8.03
CA GLY A 414 -3.93 22.60 -7.13
C GLY A 414 -4.37 21.18 -6.77
N GLY A 415 -3.55 20.16 -7.09
CA GLY A 415 -3.80 18.78 -6.69
C GLY A 415 -3.32 18.47 -5.27
N ILE A 416 -3.57 17.23 -4.82
CA ILE A 416 -3.21 16.77 -3.46
C ILE A 416 -1.76 16.27 -3.39
N GLY A 417 -1.18 15.82 -4.49
CA GLY A 417 0.25 15.55 -4.63
C GLY A 417 0.67 14.08 -4.58
N PHE A 418 -0.27 13.12 -4.57
CA PHE A 418 0.10 11.70 -4.68
C PHE A 418 0.67 11.33 -6.05
N ASP A 419 1.51 10.30 -6.11
CA ASP A 419 1.99 9.76 -7.39
C ASP A 419 0.98 8.81 -8.03
N TYR A 420 0.34 7.98 -7.20
CA TYR A 420 -0.59 6.94 -7.63
C TYR A 420 -1.81 6.86 -6.72
N ARG A 421 -2.90 6.30 -7.25
CA ARG A 421 -4.01 5.75 -6.45
C ARG A 421 -4.26 4.28 -6.76
N LEU A 422 -4.88 3.56 -5.83
CA LEU A 422 -5.31 2.18 -6.05
C LEU A 422 -6.55 2.10 -6.96
N ALA A 423 -6.57 1.17 -7.91
CA ALA A 423 -7.70 0.91 -8.81
C ALA A 423 -8.72 -0.06 -8.17
N MET A 424 -9.34 0.37 -7.07
CA MET A 424 -10.10 -0.51 -6.17
C MET A 424 -11.38 -1.11 -6.79
N ALA A 425 -11.91 -0.53 -7.88
CA ALA A 425 -13.06 -1.06 -8.61
C ALA A 425 -12.76 -2.34 -9.41
N VAL A 426 -11.47 -2.64 -9.67
CA VAL A 426 -11.05 -3.78 -10.50
C VAL A 426 -11.31 -5.12 -9.79
N PRO A 427 -10.87 -5.35 -8.54
CA PRO A 427 -11.23 -6.56 -7.79
C PRO A 427 -12.75 -6.77 -7.67
N ASP A 428 -13.51 -5.71 -7.34
CA ASP A 428 -14.97 -5.78 -7.18
C ASP A 428 -15.65 -6.31 -8.45
N MET A 429 -15.19 -5.87 -9.62
CA MET A 429 -15.68 -6.38 -10.89
C MET A 429 -15.45 -7.89 -11.02
N TYR A 430 -14.24 -8.38 -10.71
CA TYR A 430 -13.94 -9.81 -10.82
C TYR A 430 -14.74 -10.66 -9.83
N ILE A 431 -14.85 -10.21 -8.58
CA ILE A 431 -15.67 -10.90 -7.56
C ILE A 431 -17.11 -10.99 -8.04
N LYS A 432 -17.68 -9.88 -8.54
CA LYS A 432 -19.04 -9.85 -9.05
C LYS A 432 -19.23 -10.81 -10.24
N LEU A 433 -18.30 -10.81 -11.19
CA LEU A 433 -18.32 -11.73 -12.33
C LEU A 433 -18.26 -13.19 -11.88
N LEU A 434 -17.37 -13.53 -10.95
CA LEU A 434 -17.19 -14.91 -10.48
C LEU A 434 -18.34 -15.40 -9.60
N LYS A 435 -18.97 -14.50 -8.83
CA LYS A 435 -20.06 -14.81 -7.92
C LYS A 435 -21.42 -14.87 -8.60
N GLU A 436 -21.67 -13.98 -9.56
CA GLU A 436 -23.02 -13.74 -10.10
C GLU A 436 -23.21 -14.19 -11.55
N LYS A 437 -22.14 -14.49 -12.29
CA LYS A 437 -22.19 -14.77 -13.73
C LYS A 437 -21.47 -16.06 -14.10
N LYS A 438 -21.97 -16.74 -15.13
CA LYS A 438 -21.24 -17.78 -15.85
C LYS A 438 -20.26 -17.16 -16.83
N ASP A 439 -19.21 -17.90 -17.20
CA ASP A 439 -18.16 -17.43 -18.12
C ASP A 439 -18.71 -16.90 -19.46
N ASP A 440 -19.77 -17.52 -20.01
CA ASP A 440 -20.41 -17.09 -21.27
C ASP A 440 -21.26 -15.81 -21.13
N GLU A 441 -21.56 -15.41 -19.90
CA GLU A 441 -22.28 -14.17 -19.56
C GLU A 441 -21.32 -13.00 -19.27
N TRP A 442 -20.00 -13.24 -19.28
CA TRP A 442 -19.03 -12.17 -19.05
C TRP A 442 -19.06 -11.17 -20.20
N ASP A 443 -19.28 -9.91 -19.84
CA ASP A 443 -19.29 -8.77 -20.77
C ASP A 443 -17.86 -8.27 -20.96
N ILE A 444 -17.30 -8.54 -22.15
CA ILE A 444 -15.91 -8.18 -22.49
C ILE A 444 -15.76 -6.66 -22.58
N GLY A 445 -16.79 -5.98 -23.07
CA GLY A 445 -16.93 -4.54 -23.06
C GLY A 445 -16.79 -3.95 -21.67
N ASN A 446 -17.49 -4.51 -20.69
CA ASN A 446 -17.44 -4.08 -19.29
C ASN A 446 -16.08 -4.35 -18.64
N ILE A 447 -15.47 -5.52 -18.89
CA ILE A 447 -14.11 -5.81 -18.40
C ILE A 447 -13.12 -4.77 -18.93
N ALA A 448 -13.14 -4.54 -20.24
CA ALA A 448 -12.26 -3.54 -20.86
C ALA A 448 -12.56 -2.12 -20.37
N PHE A 449 -13.84 -1.78 -20.17
CA PHE A 449 -14.25 -0.49 -19.64
C PHE A 449 -13.71 -0.28 -18.22
N THR A 450 -13.98 -1.18 -17.28
CA THR A 450 -13.53 -1.04 -15.89
C THR A 450 -12.00 -0.92 -15.78
N LEU A 451 -11.25 -1.73 -16.54
CA LEU A 451 -9.79 -1.67 -16.55
C LEU A 451 -9.23 -0.37 -17.15
N THR A 452 -9.98 0.30 -18.04
CA THR A 452 -9.52 1.53 -18.71
C THR A 452 -10.19 2.81 -18.21
N ASN A 453 -11.26 2.70 -17.43
CA ASN A 453 -12.04 3.82 -16.89
C ASN A 453 -11.32 4.48 -15.71
N ARG A 454 -10.24 5.19 -16.04
CA ARG A 454 -9.41 5.95 -15.12
C ARG A 454 -9.08 7.32 -15.67
N ARG A 455 -8.69 8.23 -14.78
CA ARG A 455 -8.45 9.63 -15.10
C ARG A 455 -7.16 9.77 -15.90
N HIS A 456 -7.22 10.48 -17.03
CA HIS A 456 -6.03 10.70 -17.85
C HIS A 456 -5.05 11.64 -17.13
N GLY A 457 -3.76 11.27 -17.08
CA GLY A 457 -2.71 12.05 -16.44
C GLY A 457 -2.55 11.80 -14.93
N GLU A 458 -3.44 11.02 -14.32
CA GLU A 458 -3.32 10.55 -12.93
C GLU A 458 -3.03 9.05 -12.96
N LYS A 459 -1.93 8.62 -12.34
CA LYS A 459 -1.50 7.22 -12.41
C LYS A 459 -2.29 6.34 -11.45
N THR A 460 -2.54 5.09 -11.84
CA THR A 460 -3.22 4.11 -10.99
C THR A 460 -2.44 2.80 -10.87
N ILE A 461 -2.46 2.21 -9.67
CA ILE A 461 -1.99 0.84 -9.43
C ILE A 461 -3.17 -0.11 -9.62
N ALA A 462 -3.06 -1.03 -10.58
CA ALA A 462 -4.05 -2.07 -10.83
C ALA A 462 -3.68 -3.37 -10.12
N TYR A 463 -4.69 -4.10 -9.66
CA TYR A 463 -4.55 -5.41 -9.04
C TYR A 463 -5.85 -6.18 -9.22
N ALA A 464 -5.75 -7.50 -9.36
CA ALA A 464 -6.90 -8.35 -9.64
C ALA A 464 -7.65 -8.77 -8.37
N GLU A 465 -6.92 -8.82 -7.26
CA GLU A 465 -7.39 -9.13 -5.91
C GLU A 465 -6.37 -8.57 -4.91
N SER A 466 -6.80 -8.29 -3.68
CA SER A 466 -5.98 -7.70 -2.62
C SER A 466 -6.02 -8.51 -1.33
N HIS A 467 -5.37 -7.99 -0.28
CA HIS A 467 -5.45 -8.55 1.06
C HIS A 467 -6.90 -8.61 1.60
N ASP A 468 -7.78 -7.66 1.23
CA ASP A 468 -9.19 -7.67 1.66
C ASP A 468 -9.93 -8.94 1.20
N GLN A 469 -9.76 -9.32 -0.07
CA GLN A 469 -10.36 -10.55 -0.61
C GLN A 469 -9.71 -11.82 -0.06
N ALA A 470 -8.48 -11.71 0.43
CA ALA A 470 -7.81 -12.82 1.10
C ALA A 470 -8.33 -13.04 2.52
N LEU A 471 -8.91 -12.04 3.18
CA LEU A 471 -9.40 -12.15 4.56
C LEU A 471 -10.66 -13.03 4.69
N VAL A 472 -10.85 -13.56 5.90
CA VAL A 472 -12.03 -14.35 6.25
C VAL A 472 -13.33 -13.56 5.99
N GLY A 473 -14.27 -14.20 5.31
CA GLY A 473 -15.54 -13.58 4.92
C GLY A 473 -15.63 -13.29 3.42
N ASP A 474 -14.52 -13.39 2.69
CA ASP A 474 -14.49 -13.42 1.22
C ASP A 474 -13.69 -14.64 0.70
N LYS A 475 -13.51 -14.74 -0.61
CA LYS A 475 -12.68 -15.75 -1.28
C LYS A 475 -11.67 -15.07 -2.22
N SER A 476 -10.44 -15.61 -2.26
CA SER A 476 -9.48 -15.30 -3.31
C SER A 476 -10.01 -15.70 -4.70
N LEU A 477 -9.44 -15.14 -5.77
CA LEU A 477 -9.79 -15.51 -7.14
C LEU A 477 -9.70 -17.02 -7.36
N MET A 478 -8.65 -17.65 -6.82
CA MET A 478 -8.46 -19.09 -6.97
C MET A 478 -9.53 -19.90 -6.22
N MET A 479 -9.93 -19.45 -5.03
CA MET A 479 -11.03 -20.09 -4.28
C MET A 479 -12.40 -19.88 -4.95
N TRP A 480 -12.64 -18.75 -5.61
CA TRP A 480 -13.82 -18.56 -6.46
C TRP A 480 -13.83 -19.48 -7.69
N LEU A 481 -12.64 -19.76 -8.25
CA LEU A 481 -12.51 -20.51 -9.50
C LEU A 481 -12.55 -22.03 -9.31
N ALA A 482 -11.96 -22.56 -8.23
CA ALA A 482 -11.76 -24.00 -8.03
C ALA A 482 -12.34 -24.56 -6.72
N ASP A 483 -12.53 -23.71 -5.70
CA ASP A 483 -13.10 -24.08 -4.39
C ASP A 483 -12.57 -25.42 -3.85
N ALA A 484 -13.46 -26.37 -3.51
CA ALA A 484 -13.09 -27.64 -2.90
C ALA A 484 -12.19 -28.54 -3.77
N GLU A 485 -12.20 -28.39 -5.10
CA GLU A 485 -11.35 -29.21 -5.98
C GLU A 485 -9.86 -28.91 -5.79
N MET A 486 -9.51 -27.73 -5.26
CA MET A 486 -8.11 -27.37 -4.98
C MET A 486 -7.42 -28.37 -4.06
N TYR A 487 -8.13 -28.93 -3.08
CA TYR A 487 -7.54 -29.83 -2.08
C TYR A 487 -7.25 -31.23 -2.62
N THR A 488 -7.84 -31.61 -3.76
CA THR A 488 -7.78 -32.99 -4.27
C THR A 488 -7.18 -33.10 -5.67
N HIS A 489 -7.26 -32.05 -6.50
CA HIS A 489 -6.88 -32.10 -7.91
C HIS A 489 -5.74 -31.15 -8.30
N MET A 490 -5.08 -30.53 -7.32
CA MET A 490 -3.87 -29.71 -7.56
C MET A 490 -2.59 -30.54 -7.73
N SER A 491 -2.64 -31.87 -7.65
CA SER A 491 -1.48 -32.74 -7.92
C SER A 491 -1.32 -33.07 -9.40
N VAL A 492 -0.10 -33.05 -9.95
CA VAL A 492 0.26 -33.54 -11.31
C VAL A 492 -0.02 -35.02 -11.53
N LEU A 493 -0.25 -35.76 -10.45
CA LEU A 493 -0.58 -37.18 -10.50
C LEU A 493 -2.10 -37.44 -10.57
N THR A 494 -2.92 -36.46 -10.19
CA THR A 494 -4.38 -36.54 -10.31
C THR A 494 -4.85 -36.02 -11.66
N PRO A 495 -6.00 -36.49 -12.18
CA PRO A 495 -6.57 -35.98 -13.42
C PRO A 495 -6.73 -34.45 -13.38
N LEU A 496 -6.42 -33.79 -14.49
CA LEU A 496 -6.76 -32.38 -14.67
C LEU A 496 -8.26 -32.29 -14.96
N THR A 497 -9.05 -31.95 -13.95
CA THR A 497 -10.50 -31.79 -14.10
C THR A 497 -10.81 -30.52 -14.90
N PRO A 498 -11.98 -30.44 -15.57
CA PRO A 498 -12.40 -29.21 -16.25
C PRO A 498 -12.45 -27.98 -15.32
N THR A 499 -12.74 -28.17 -14.04
CA THR A 499 -12.75 -27.10 -13.03
C THR A 499 -11.34 -26.57 -12.76
N ILE A 500 -10.36 -27.45 -12.51
CA ILE A 500 -8.97 -27.05 -12.28
C ILE A 500 -8.36 -26.45 -13.55
N ASP A 501 -8.63 -27.02 -14.73
CA ASP A 501 -8.18 -26.47 -16.01
C ASP A 501 -8.72 -25.04 -16.25
N ARG A 502 -10.02 -24.85 -16.00
CA ARG A 502 -10.65 -23.52 -16.01
C ARG A 502 -9.97 -22.57 -15.03
N ALA A 503 -9.74 -23.01 -13.80
CA ALA A 503 -9.18 -22.17 -12.74
C ALA A 503 -7.76 -21.71 -13.07
N LEU A 504 -6.89 -22.62 -13.50
CA LEU A 504 -5.54 -22.28 -13.92
C LEU A 504 -5.55 -21.28 -15.08
N SER A 505 -6.41 -21.52 -16.08
CA SER A 505 -6.49 -20.66 -17.27
C SER A 505 -7.00 -19.26 -16.93
N LEU A 506 -8.13 -19.15 -16.22
CA LEU A 506 -8.73 -17.86 -15.88
C LEU A 506 -7.92 -17.08 -14.85
N HIS A 507 -7.25 -17.72 -13.88
CA HIS A 507 -6.35 -17.05 -12.95
C HIS A 507 -5.24 -16.30 -13.70
N LYS A 508 -4.55 -16.98 -14.62
CA LYS A 508 -3.52 -16.36 -15.47
C LYS A 508 -4.09 -15.23 -16.32
N MET A 509 -5.21 -15.47 -17.00
CA MET A 509 -5.81 -14.49 -17.91
C MET A 509 -6.30 -13.22 -17.19
N ILE A 510 -6.97 -13.36 -16.04
CA ILE A 510 -7.45 -12.24 -15.21
C ILE A 510 -6.27 -11.37 -14.76
N ARG A 511 -5.21 -12.00 -14.26
CA ARG A 511 -4.00 -11.28 -13.84
C ARG A 511 -3.34 -10.57 -15.00
N LEU A 512 -3.19 -11.26 -16.15
CA LEU A 512 -2.54 -10.70 -17.33
C LEU A 512 -3.30 -9.52 -17.95
N VAL A 513 -4.63 -9.62 -18.06
CA VAL A 513 -5.43 -8.52 -18.62
C VAL A 513 -5.42 -7.32 -17.66
N THR A 514 -5.47 -7.56 -16.35
CA THR A 514 -5.32 -6.51 -15.33
C THR A 514 -3.96 -5.82 -15.43
N HIS A 515 -2.90 -6.61 -15.56
CA HIS A 515 -1.53 -6.15 -15.67
C HIS A 515 -1.28 -5.34 -16.96
N GLY A 516 -1.84 -5.81 -18.08
CA GLY A 516 -1.67 -5.19 -19.40
C GLY A 516 -2.55 -3.96 -19.61
N LEU A 517 -3.73 -3.87 -18.99
CA LEU A 517 -4.75 -2.87 -19.32
C LEU A 517 -5.13 -1.94 -18.16
N GLY A 518 -4.96 -2.40 -16.91
CA GLY A 518 -5.57 -1.80 -15.72
C GLY A 518 -4.98 -0.47 -15.24
N GLY A 519 -3.69 -0.21 -15.48
CA GLY A 519 -3.02 0.94 -14.88
C GLY A 519 -1.57 1.17 -15.30
N GLU A 520 -0.93 2.09 -14.58
CA GLU A 520 0.47 2.52 -14.73
C GLU A 520 1.41 1.85 -13.70
N GLY A 521 0.84 0.96 -12.88
CA GLY A 521 1.54 0.08 -11.95
C GLY A 521 0.70 -1.16 -11.67
N TYR A 522 1.32 -2.18 -11.09
CA TYR A 522 0.65 -3.43 -10.72
C TYR A 522 0.94 -3.79 -9.26
N LEU A 523 -0.03 -4.38 -8.58
CA LEU A 523 0.11 -4.90 -7.22
C LEU A 523 -0.37 -6.35 -7.14
N ASN A 524 0.35 -7.15 -6.34
CA ASN A 524 -0.03 -8.50 -5.94
C ASN A 524 0.16 -8.68 -4.43
N PHE A 525 -0.87 -9.21 -3.75
CA PHE A 525 -0.76 -9.63 -2.35
C PHE A 525 -0.12 -11.02 -2.22
N GLU A 526 0.73 -11.20 -1.21
CA GLU A 526 1.53 -12.42 -1.04
C GLU A 526 0.69 -13.72 -1.01
N GLY A 527 1.04 -14.65 -1.90
CA GLY A 527 0.35 -15.91 -2.09
C GLY A 527 -0.59 -15.92 -3.30
N ASN A 528 -1.16 -14.77 -3.66
CA ASN A 528 -2.12 -14.71 -4.77
C ASN A 528 -1.44 -15.01 -6.11
N GLU A 529 -0.12 -14.78 -6.23
CA GLU A 529 0.68 -15.05 -7.44
C GLU A 529 0.65 -16.49 -7.89
N PHE A 530 0.52 -17.43 -6.95
CA PHE A 530 0.42 -18.84 -7.26
C PHE A 530 -0.97 -19.41 -6.99
N GLY A 531 -1.96 -18.57 -6.73
CA GLY A 531 -3.33 -19.01 -6.39
C GLY A 531 -3.34 -19.76 -5.05
N HIS A 532 -2.80 -19.17 -4.00
CA HIS A 532 -2.82 -19.73 -2.65
C HIS A 532 -4.25 -20.19 -2.26
N PRO A 533 -4.43 -21.41 -1.72
CA PRO A 533 -5.73 -21.93 -1.33
C PRO A 533 -6.26 -21.25 -0.06
N GLU A 534 -7.46 -21.62 0.37
CA GLU A 534 -8.05 -21.16 1.64
C GLU A 534 -8.21 -19.62 1.69
N TRP A 535 -8.19 -19.08 2.90
CA TRP A 535 -8.27 -17.65 3.21
C TRP A 535 -7.28 -17.32 4.32
N LEU A 536 -7.18 -16.05 4.67
CA LEU A 536 -6.39 -15.49 5.73
C LEU A 536 -7.31 -15.16 6.91
N ASP A 537 -7.03 -15.72 8.08
CA ASP A 537 -7.76 -15.40 9.31
C ASP A 537 -6.78 -15.28 10.46
N PHE A 538 -6.83 -14.17 11.17
CA PHE A 538 -5.92 -13.87 12.26
C PHE A 538 -6.42 -14.46 13.58
N PRO A 539 -5.52 -14.77 14.53
CA PRO A 539 -5.90 -15.19 15.87
C PRO A 539 -6.86 -14.19 16.53
N ARG A 540 -8.07 -14.65 16.86
CA ARG A 540 -9.10 -13.87 17.55
C ARG A 540 -10.03 -14.78 18.34
N ALA A 541 -10.86 -14.21 19.21
CA ALA A 541 -11.82 -14.98 20.00
C ALA A 541 -12.77 -15.84 19.14
N GLY A 542 -13.12 -15.38 17.94
CA GLY A 542 -14.03 -16.10 17.03
C GLY A 542 -13.42 -17.32 16.32
N ASN A 543 -12.12 -17.59 16.48
CA ASN A 543 -11.45 -18.78 15.93
C ASN A 543 -10.49 -19.43 16.95
N ASP A 544 -10.79 -19.28 18.24
CA ASP A 544 -10.01 -19.81 19.36
C ASP A 544 -8.52 -19.39 19.35
N ASN A 545 -8.24 -18.16 18.88
CA ASN A 545 -6.89 -17.62 18.70
C ASN A 545 -5.99 -18.51 17.82
N SER A 546 -6.58 -19.12 16.79
CA SER A 546 -5.86 -20.01 15.89
C SER A 546 -4.93 -19.25 14.93
N PHE A 547 -3.72 -19.78 14.78
CA PHE A 547 -2.76 -19.35 13.74
C PHE A 547 -2.87 -20.17 12.45
N TRP A 548 -3.83 -21.10 12.36
CA TRP A 548 -3.94 -22.05 11.23
C TRP A 548 -3.96 -21.36 9.86
N TYR A 549 -4.71 -20.26 9.76
CA TYR A 549 -4.87 -19.48 8.53
C TYR A 549 -3.99 -18.22 8.51
N ALA A 550 -3.35 -17.85 9.62
CA ALA A 550 -2.47 -16.68 9.74
C ALA A 550 -1.04 -16.98 9.25
N ARG A 551 -0.94 -17.54 8.04
CA ARG A 551 0.30 -18.03 7.42
C ARG A 551 0.20 -18.05 5.90
N ARG A 552 1.33 -18.24 5.22
CA ARG A 552 1.42 -18.44 3.75
C ARG A 552 2.11 -19.77 3.45
N GLN A 553 1.43 -20.65 2.72
CA GLN A 553 1.91 -21.98 2.34
C GLN A 553 2.87 -21.92 1.15
N LEU A 554 4.00 -21.21 1.31
CA LEU A 554 4.97 -20.95 0.24
C LEU A 554 5.56 -22.23 -0.35
N ASN A 555 5.66 -23.27 0.48
CA ASN A 555 6.09 -24.63 0.11
C ASN A 555 5.23 -25.26 -1.00
N LEU A 556 4.00 -24.81 -1.22
CA LEU A 556 3.14 -25.33 -2.30
C LEU A 556 3.73 -25.08 -3.69
N THR A 557 4.52 -24.02 -3.84
CA THR A 557 5.20 -23.69 -5.11
C THR A 557 6.51 -24.44 -5.31
N GLU A 558 7.08 -24.97 -4.23
CA GLU A 558 8.36 -25.69 -4.22
C GLU A 558 8.15 -27.19 -4.52
N ASP A 559 6.96 -27.71 -4.25
CA ASP A 559 6.61 -29.09 -4.59
C ASP A 559 6.31 -29.25 -6.09
N HIS A 560 7.23 -29.90 -6.80
CA HIS A 560 7.09 -30.20 -8.23
C HIS A 560 5.95 -31.15 -8.56
N LEU A 561 5.31 -31.79 -7.58
CA LEU A 561 4.11 -32.60 -7.77
C LEU A 561 2.82 -31.77 -7.73
N LEU A 562 2.88 -30.47 -7.45
CA LEU A 562 1.70 -29.59 -7.39
C LEU A 562 1.63 -28.60 -8.55
N ARG A 563 0.40 -28.16 -8.88
CA ARG A 563 0.09 -27.21 -9.97
C ARG A 563 0.39 -25.76 -9.62
N TYR A 564 0.53 -25.40 -8.34
CA TYR A 564 0.81 -24.01 -7.92
C TYR A 564 2.07 -23.44 -8.57
N ARG A 565 3.09 -24.30 -8.82
CA ARG A 565 4.31 -23.93 -9.55
C ARG A 565 4.04 -23.32 -10.92
N PHE A 566 2.98 -23.76 -11.60
CA PHE A 566 2.64 -23.28 -12.95
C PHE A 566 2.13 -21.83 -12.92
N LEU A 567 1.31 -21.49 -11.93
CA LEU A 567 0.84 -20.12 -11.71
C LEU A 567 1.98 -19.21 -11.25
N ASN A 568 2.86 -19.72 -10.38
CA ASN A 568 4.06 -19.02 -9.93
C ASN A 568 5.01 -18.68 -11.10
N GLU A 569 5.24 -19.63 -12.01
CA GLU A 569 6.12 -19.41 -13.16
C GLU A 569 5.49 -18.49 -14.22
N PHE A 570 4.16 -18.56 -14.37
CA PHE A 570 3.43 -17.60 -15.17
C PHE A 570 3.57 -16.17 -14.63
N ASP A 571 3.38 -15.97 -13.33
CA ASP A 571 3.53 -14.67 -12.68
C ASP A 571 4.94 -14.12 -12.89
N ARG A 572 5.96 -14.95 -12.65
CA ARG A 572 7.36 -14.60 -12.93
C ARG A 572 7.55 -14.13 -14.38
N THR A 573 7.05 -14.91 -15.34
CA THR A 573 7.18 -14.57 -16.76
C THR A 573 6.47 -13.25 -17.08
N MET A 574 5.29 -13.02 -16.53
CA MET A 574 4.53 -11.77 -16.70
C MET A 574 5.34 -10.56 -16.22
N GLN A 575 5.92 -10.62 -15.02
CA GLN A 575 6.69 -9.51 -14.45
C GLN A 575 7.98 -9.22 -15.23
N TRP A 576 8.76 -10.25 -15.58
CA TRP A 576 10.01 -10.06 -16.34
C TRP A 576 9.77 -9.61 -17.78
N THR A 577 8.66 -10.04 -18.38
CA THR A 577 8.29 -9.57 -19.72
C THR A 577 7.89 -8.08 -19.66
N GLU A 578 7.29 -7.61 -18.56
CA GLU A 578 7.04 -6.19 -18.36
C GLU A 578 8.32 -5.39 -18.17
N GLU A 579 9.29 -5.91 -17.42
CA GLU A 579 10.60 -5.26 -17.30
C GLU A 579 11.26 -5.07 -18.68
N LYS A 580 11.11 -6.06 -19.58
CA LYS A 580 11.65 -6.00 -20.94
C LYS A 580 10.93 -4.98 -21.84
N TYR A 581 9.60 -4.98 -21.84
CA TYR A 581 8.80 -4.21 -22.81
C TYR A 581 8.19 -2.91 -22.26
N GLY A 582 8.14 -2.74 -20.94
CA GLY A 582 7.81 -1.48 -20.28
C GLY A 582 6.38 -1.00 -20.46
N TRP A 583 5.39 -1.90 -20.47
CA TRP A 583 4.02 -1.47 -20.76
C TRP A 583 3.37 -0.69 -19.63
N LEU A 584 3.72 -0.89 -18.36
CA LEU A 584 3.09 -0.15 -17.25
C LEU A 584 3.44 1.35 -17.32
N HIS A 585 4.64 1.72 -17.75
CA HIS A 585 5.02 3.12 -17.97
C HIS A 585 4.77 3.62 -19.41
N SER A 586 4.12 2.81 -20.25
CA SER A 586 3.67 3.22 -21.58
C SER A 586 2.28 3.86 -21.53
N PRO A 587 1.93 4.71 -22.51
CA PRO A 587 0.58 5.25 -22.64
C PRO A 587 -0.51 4.17 -22.64
N GLN A 588 -1.74 4.60 -22.33
CA GLN A 588 -2.92 3.75 -22.32
C GLN A 588 -3.06 2.92 -23.60
N ALA A 589 -3.51 1.69 -23.46
CA ALA A 589 -3.68 0.76 -24.57
C ALA A 589 -4.72 1.25 -25.60
N TYR A 590 -4.53 0.86 -26.86
CA TYR A 590 -5.55 0.97 -27.89
C TYR A 590 -6.31 -0.34 -28.01
N ILE A 591 -7.58 -0.37 -27.57
CA ILE A 591 -8.43 -1.56 -27.68
C ILE A 591 -9.05 -1.61 -29.07
N SER A 592 -8.63 -2.58 -29.90
CA SER A 592 -9.12 -2.75 -31.27
C SER A 592 -10.37 -3.63 -31.33
N LEU A 593 -10.54 -4.60 -30.42
CA LEU A 593 -11.68 -5.51 -30.45
C LEU A 593 -12.21 -5.83 -29.05
N LYS A 594 -13.53 -5.78 -28.90
CA LYS A 594 -14.30 -6.24 -27.73
C LYS A 594 -15.49 -7.04 -28.28
N ASN A 595 -15.28 -8.32 -28.56
CA ASN A 595 -16.29 -9.16 -29.21
C ASN A 595 -17.05 -9.98 -28.17
N GLU A 596 -18.33 -9.67 -27.97
CA GLU A 596 -19.16 -10.36 -26.98
C GLU A 596 -19.56 -11.77 -27.39
N SER A 597 -19.75 -12.03 -28.69
CA SER A 597 -20.13 -13.37 -29.16
C SER A 597 -18.95 -14.32 -29.04
N ASP A 598 -17.77 -13.87 -29.51
CA ASP A 598 -16.58 -14.70 -29.48
C ASP A 598 -15.87 -14.68 -28.13
N LYS A 599 -16.28 -13.76 -27.23
CA LYS A 599 -15.60 -13.48 -25.96
C LYS A 599 -14.12 -13.14 -26.14
N VAL A 600 -13.80 -12.41 -27.22
CA VAL A 600 -12.43 -12.04 -27.59
C VAL A 600 -12.15 -10.57 -27.32
N LEU A 601 -11.06 -10.29 -26.61
CA LEU A 601 -10.52 -8.95 -26.35
C LEU A 601 -9.17 -8.81 -27.06
N VAL A 602 -9.00 -7.74 -27.84
CA VAL A 602 -7.72 -7.42 -28.51
C VAL A 602 -7.35 -5.97 -28.26
N PHE A 603 -6.10 -5.75 -27.87
CA PHE A 603 -5.55 -4.40 -27.72
C PHE A 603 -4.06 -4.34 -28.02
N GLU A 604 -3.56 -3.13 -28.27
CA GLU A 604 -2.14 -2.83 -28.42
C GLU A 604 -1.66 -1.93 -27.27
N ARG A 605 -0.53 -2.29 -26.64
CA ARG A 605 0.14 -1.45 -25.63
C ARG A 605 1.64 -1.68 -25.70
N ALA A 606 2.43 -0.61 -25.65
CA ALA A 606 3.90 -0.66 -25.74
C ALA A 606 4.45 -1.39 -26.99
N GLY A 607 3.75 -1.28 -28.13
CA GLY A 607 4.12 -1.98 -29.37
C GLY A 607 3.84 -3.49 -29.37
N LEU A 608 3.24 -4.02 -28.30
CA LEU A 608 2.79 -5.40 -28.20
C LEU A 608 1.33 -5.53 -28.62
N LEU A 609 1.00 -6.65 -29.26
CA LEU A 609 -0.37 -7.04 -29.61
C LEU A 609 -0.87 -8.10 -28.62
N TRP A 610 -1.95 -7.78 -27.91
CA TRP A 610 -2.53 -8.59 -26.86
C TRP A 610 -3.85 -9.18 -27.32
N ILE A 611 -4.04 -10.48 -27.13
CA ILE A 611 -5.18 -11.22 -27.67
C ILE A 611 -5.66 -12.17 -26.57
N PHE A 612 -6.90 -12.03 -26.12
CA PHE A 612 -7.50 -12.86 -25.09
C PHE A 612 -8.75 -13.54 -25.65
N ASN A 613 -8.88 -14.85 -25.45
CA ASN A 613 -10.09 -15.61 -25.71
C ASN A 613 -10.68 -16.10 -24.39
N PHE A 614 -11.68 -15.38 -23.87
CA PHE A 614 -12.41 -15.74 -22.66
C PHE A 614 -13.55 -16.74 -22.92
N HIS A 615 -13.75 -17.19 -24.15
CA HIS A 615 -14.82 -18.12 -24.46
C HIS A 615 -14.62 -19.42 -23.65
N PRO A 616 -15.69 -19.98 -23.03
CA PRO A 616 -15.54 -21.17 -22.19
C PRO A 616 -15.23 -22.46 -22.97
N THR A 617 -15.68 -22.56 -24.23
CA THR A 617 -15.54 -23.78 -25.06
C THR A 617 -14.95 -23.60 -26.46
N ASN A 618 -15.05 -22.42 -27.09
CA ASN A 618 -14.70 -22.24 -28.50
C ASN A 618 -13.24 -21.82 -28.66
N SER A 619 -12.56 -22.51 -29.58
CA SER A 619 -11.24 -22.14 -30.07
C SER A 619 -11.39 -21.60 -31.49
N TYR A 620 -10.62 -20.57 -31.82
CA TYR A 620 -10.72 -19.90 -33.11
C TYR A 620 -9.46 -20.11 -33.93
N THR A 621 -9.63 -20.63 -35.15
CA THR A 621 -8.57 -20.71 -36.17
C THR A 621 -8.68 -19.51 -37.10
N ASP A 622 -7.54 -19.07 -37.64
CA ASP A 622 -7.47 -17.98 -38.62
C ASP A 622 -8.16 -16.67 -38.17
N TYR A 623 -8.24 -16.43 -36.86
CA TYR A 623 -8.96 -15.31 -36.27
C TYR A 623 -8.25 -14.01 -36.59
N ARG A 624 -8.93 -13.09 -37.29
CA ARG A 624 -8.35 -11.83 -37.72
C ARG A 624 -8.30 -10.82 -36.57
N VAL A 625 -7.11 -10.35 -36.28
CA VAL A 625 -6.85 -9.31 -35.28
C VAL A 625 -6.17 -8.12 -35.94
N GLY A 626 -6.67 -6.91 -35.64
CA GLY A 626 -6.12 -5.68 -36.21
C GLY A 626 -4.84 -5.26 -35.48
N VAL A 627 -3.87 -4.72 -36.22
CA VAL A 627 -2.58 -4.21 -35.71
C VAL A 627 -2.13 -3.00 -36.52
N ASP A 628 -1.56 -1.97 -35.88
CA ASP A 628 -1.21 -0.74 -36.62
C ASP A 628 0.13 -0.80 -37.32
N VAL A 629 1.13 -1.40 -36.68
CA VAL A 629 2.48 -1.51 -37.25
C VAL A 629 2.57 -2.79 -38.09
N PRO A 630 2.93 -2.70 -39.38
CA PRO A 630 3.15 -3.89 -40.20
C PRO A 630 4.45 -4.58 -39.79
N GLY A 631 4.52 -5.90 -39.99
CA GLY A 631 5.73 -6.67 -39.76
C GLY A 631 5.47 -8.16 -39.57
N VAL A 632 6.42 -8.80 -38.90
CA VAL A 632 6.30 -10.18 -38.44
C VAL A 632 6.23 -10.15 -36.93
N TYR A 633 5.19 -10.75 -36.36
CA TYR A 633 4.99 -10.85 -34.92
C TYR A 633 5.33 -12.25 -34.41
N ARG A 634 5.75 -12.32 -33.16
CA ARG A 634 6.19 -13.55 -32.46
C ARG A 634 5.62 -13.56 -31.05
N ILE A 635 5.30 -14.75 -30.55
CA ILE A 635 4.77 -14.94 -29.19
C ILE A 635 5.86 -14.59 -28.17
N VAL A 636 5.52 -13.73 -27.22
CA VAL A 636 6.34 -13.44 -26.03
C VAL A 636 5.69 -13.92 -24.73
N ILE A 637 4.35 -14.04 -24.70
CA ILE A 637 3.60 -14.75 -23.66
C ILE A 637 2.53 -15.58 -24.36
N ASP A 638 2.44 -16.87 -24.00
CA ASP A 638 1.31 -17.72 -24.30
C ASP A 638 0.84 -18.36 -22.99
N THR A 639 -0.37 -18.03 -22.53
CA THR A 639 -0.88 -18.63 -21.28
C THR A 639 -1.13 -20.13 -21.43
N ASP A 640 -1.27 -20.65 -22.65
CA ASP A 640 -1.46 -22.08 -22.93
C ASP A 640 -0.17 -22.88 -22.88
N ASP A 641 0.98 -22.27 -22.60
CA ASP A 641 2.24 -22.99 -22.49
C ASP A 641 2.21 -24.06 -21.40
N THR A 642 2.85 -25.19 -21.64
CA THR A 642 2.89 -26.32 -20.69
C THR A 642 3.67 -25.97 -19.42
N GLU A 643 4.62 -25.04 -19.52
CA GLU A 643 5.34 -24.46 -18.37
C GLU A 643 4.41 -23.70 -17.42
N PHE A 644 3.30 -23.17 -17.95
CA PHE A 644 2.25 -22.51 -17.17
C PHE A 644 1.05 -23.42 -16.92
N GLY A 645 1.19 -24.73 -17.15
CA GLY A 645 0.11 -25.70 -16.94
C GLY A 645 -1.02 -25.61 -17.98
N GLY A 646 -0.76 -25.01 -19.14
CA GLY A 646 -1.66 -25.06 -20.30
C GLY A 646 -1.44 -26.30 -21.17
N HIS A 647 -2.11 -26.35 -22.32
CA HIS A 647 -2.17 -27.54 -23.19
C HIS A 647 -1.11 -27.56 -24.31
N GLY A 648 -0.33 -26.49 -24.46
CA GLY A 648 0.74 -26.38 -25.45
C GLY A 648 0.26 -26.39 -26.89
N ARG A 649 -0.89 -25.78 -27.18
CA ARG A 649 -1.54 -25.87 -28.50
C ARG A 649 -0.98 -24.90 -29.54
N ASN A 650 -0.29 -23.84 -29.12
CA ASN A 650 0.40 -22.93 -30.04
C ASN A 650 1.88 -23.30 -30.16
N ALA A 651 2.42 -23.25 -31.38
CA ALA A 651 3.85 -23.43 -31.59
C ALA A 651 4.59 -22.10 -31.32
N LYS A 652 5.53 -22.09 -30.36
CA LYS A 652 6.34 -20.91 -30.00
C LYS A 652 7.05 -20.26 -31.20
N GLU A 653 7.45 -21.10 -32.16
CA GLU A 653 8.18 -20.68 -33.37
C GLU A 653 7.26 -20.10 -34.47
N THR A 654 5.97 -19.92 -34.20
CA THR A 654 5.04 -19.36 -35.19
C THR A 654 5.39 -17.90 -35.50
N ARG A 655 5.43 -17.58 -36.79
CA ARG A 655 5.63 -16.21 -37.30
C ARG A 655 4.29 -15.70 -37.83
N PHE A 656 3.83 -14.58 -37.29
CA PHE A 656 2.55 -13.97 -37.63
C PHE A 656 2.79 -12.79 -38.58
N PHE A 657 2.52 -13.00 -39.87
CA PHE A 657 2.74 -11.98 -40.91
C PHE A 657 1.53 -11.07 -41.03
N THR A 658 1.75 -9.76 -41.00
CA THR A 658 0.67 -8.79 -41.19
C THR A 658 0.31 -8.60 -42.67
N THR A 659 -0.97 -8.43 -42.96
CA THR A 659 -1.50 -8.01 -44.27
C THR A 659 -1.91 -6.54 -44.22
N ASP A 660 -1.50 -5.75 -45.21
CA ASP A 660 -1.84 -4.33 -45.37
C ASP A 660 -3.29 -4.16 -45.83
N MET A 661 -4.21 -4.34 -44.89
CA MET A 661 -5.64 -4.17 -45.07
C MET A 661 -6.27 -3.73 -43.75
N PRO A 662 -7.10 -2.68 -43.74
CA PRO A 662 -7.72 -2.20 -42.52
C PRO A 662 -8.63 -3.24 -41.86
N TRP A 663 -8.50 -3.39 -40.54
CA TRP A 663 -9.36 -4.25 -39.72
C TRP A 663 -9.50 -3.64 -38.33
N ASN A 664 -10.73 -3.53 -37.81
CA ASN A 664 -11.01 -3.01 -36.47
C ASN A 664 -10.28 -1.68 -36.13
N ASN A 665 -10.36 -0.72 -37.06
CA ASN A 665 -9.71 0.61 -36.97
C ASN A 665 -8.18 0.59 -36.85
N ARG A 666 -7.54 -0.49 -37.28
CA ARG A 666 -6.09 -0.60 -37.45
C ARG A 666 -5.74 -0.69 -38.94
N LYS A 667 -4.51 -0.33 -39.30
CA LYS A 667 -4.07 -0.29 -40.70
C LYS A 667 -3.85 -1.67 -41.31
N ASN A 668 -3.44 -2.63 -40.48
CA ASN A 668 -3.11 -4.00 -40.89
C ASN A 668 -3.92 -5.02 -40.09
N PHE A 669 -3.90 -6.28 -40.51
CA PHE A 669 -4.32 -7.41 -39.68
C PHE A 669 -3.33 -8.57 -39.75
N THR A 670 -3.33 -9.42 -38.73
CA THR A 670 -2.75 -10.77 -38.77
C THR A 670 -3.82 -11.79 -38.39
N GLN A 671 -3.57 -13.07 -38.68
CA GLN A 671 -4.44 -14.17 -38.28
C GLN A 671 -3.76 -15.00 -37.21
N VAL A 672 -4.52 -15.38 -36.19
CA VAL A 672 -4.02 -16.19 -35.08
C VAL A 672 -4.89 -17.43 -34.87
N TYR A 673 -4.26 -18.50 -34.40
CA TYR A 673 -4.97 -19.53 -33.67
C TYR A 673 -5.03 -19.10 -32.22
N ILE A 674 -6.24 -18.98 -31.65
CA ILE A 674 -6.41 -18.65 -30.23
C ILE A 674 -7.34 -19.68 -29.57
N PRO A 675 -6.78 -20.65 -28.83
CA PRO A 675 -7.57 -21.65 -28.14
C PRO A 675 -8.51 -21.06 -27.08
N THR A 676 -9.53 -21.83 -26.71
CA THR A 676 -10.46 -21.50 -25.62
C THR A 676 -9.71 -21.24 -24.31
N ARG A 677 -10.10 -20.19 -23.57
CA ARG A 677 -9.48 -19.74 -22.31
C ARG A 677 -7.96 -19.58 -22.40
N THR A 678 -7.50 -18.81 -23.39
CA THR A 678 -6.06 -18.49 -23.54
C THR A 678 -5.84 -17.02 -23.84
N ALA A 679 -4.63 -16.56 -23.59
CA ALA A 679 -4.16 -15.26 -24.01
C ALA A 679 -2.77 -15.36 -24.66
N LEU A 680 -2.58 -14.58 -25.71
CA LEU A 680 -1.33 -14.40 -26.42
C LEU A 680 -0.90 -12.93 -26.32
N VAL A 681 0.38 -12.71 -26.07
CA VAL A 681 1.04 -11.42 -26.23
C VAL A 681 2.11 -11.58 -27.28
N LEU A 682 2.03 -10.77 -28.33
CA LEU A 682 2.92 -10.82 -29.47
C LEU A 682 3.77 -9.54 -29.55
N ALA A 683 5.05 -9.70 -29.84
CA ALA A 683 5.97 -8.61 -30.14
C ALA A 683 6.38 -8.64 -31.61
N LEU A 684 6.78 -7.50 -32.16
CA LEU A 684 7.45 -7.46 -33.45
C LEU A 684 8.76 -8.26 -33.36
N GLU A 685 9.04 -9.10 -34.36
CA GLU A 685 10.23 -9.95 -34.42
C GLU A 685 11.54 -9.13 -34.32
N SER A 686 11.51 -7.88 -34.77
CA SER A 686 12.64 -6.94 -34.65
C SER A 686 12.90 -6.41 -33.24
N THR A 687 12.01 -6.66 -32.27
CA THR A 687 12.13 -6.20 -30.87
C THR A 687 12.36 -7.36 -29.88
N LEU A 688 12.57 -8.58 -30.38
CA LEU A 688 12.84 -9.76 -29.56
C LEU A 688 14.23 -9.78 -28.95
#